data_AF-A0A8H6R9N5-F1
#
_entry.id   AF-A0A8H6R9N5-F1
#
_cell.length_a   1.000
_cell.length_b   1.000
_cell.length_c   1.000
_cell.angle_alpha   90.00
_cell.angle_beta   90.00
_cell.angle_gamma   90.00
#
_symmetry.space_group_name_H-M   'P 1'
#
loop_
_entity.id
_entity.type
_entity.pdbx_description
1 polymer ?
#
loop_
_entity_poly.entity_id
_entity_poly.type
_entity_poly.pdbx_seq_one_letter_code
_entity_poly.pdbx_strand_id
1 'polypeptide(L)'
;MESQDGSSATTSITEDGTPGCYTLREIIRDVPLSTDEEGVQAHITCVDAWNGNLYIGTSSGEVLHYVSIPPDPSDESGQPVYIFATRIEPGYTTLQTGAEKGVKQILLLPSAGKACIVCNSTLTFYTLPELSPAWAAKYTQNGCLWVGGLDRNGSEEENGQKYNGPIAVICLRSKIRLIRIGDDPRRIRDIELGGVGALERRGDVACVADGESYSLLDVVNQRKNTLFPISSLSIPSPVLAQQETVPPLPQQRRPPSRSFSSRSPAREGRSHQRIVSLGGQPQSSDRLRPDSNSPWPARRSSRQEAESPAPPSSREESPKKTEDAPEVQSAESIEAAPVEAKVVPEAPLRANIVTPMPNEFLLTTGTKRSDPGVGLFVNLDGDVVRGTMEFSSYPESLVLDNGESASMPSDEAAEGWVLAMVRQKVNEKSRRCIEMQRWDVDPGEAHRSKEIIVLGDIEETLEADAAFFGYGLRNARQSSELAVTGISTSLRLRRLKVKDTIDSEADQKRTAEEDKLAARFSQVRANVLTYAVDRVSWLVREPMLLQLDKQLRLAMTKATDEVLSIDVPVVQRVVNGIRGQEPRDELEFVTLTYIRQKAALLLFGNLILQTTRGVISYEHDKRRTEDALTAGEIDPRIVLTLVPPFDSEISEGPGIWMPQGLRDTVDWLREGIDLSAIDRNTKGPFGDNILSLIKRFLMAWRKKKGFGSVADEANVFRSVDAALIHVLLLLDQDTPRGPASAGSTRAELNDVVDRGVDCFDRAIELLEEHHRLYILSRLYQSKKNVSKVLATWKRILDGEKDAGGELIEGEHEMRKYLSKLRDAGLVQEYAAWLANRNPKLGVQIFADDSSRVKFEPSQAVAILKEKAPGAVKDYLEHLVFGKNHIQYVNDLIAFYLDTVLHELQNSKEARQTLLESYEIYRAQYPPKPTYSQFITDNAVEAEWWHNRLRLLQLIGGSHGAASKYDVHALRERLAPYSNELVPEMIILNGREGKHEEALRLLTHGLGDYDTAIHYCLRGGSSIFHPSARFGADQELPSHEEQSKLFNHLLSEFFMIEDPNERLERTAELLERYSGWFDLLAVLDLVPDDWSVELVSGFLVHAFRRLVREKNETVIVKALCSAQNLQKNVQAIEKIEGLGPVLQVEDMTDAAAVG
;
A
#
# COMPACT_ATOMS: atom_id res chain seq x y z
N MET A 1 0.48 38.63 8.93
CA MET A 1 -0.75 39.18 9.54
C MET A 1 -0.67 38.88 11.02
N GLU A 2 -0.70 39.91 11.86
CA GLU A 2 -0.89 39.72 13.30
C GLU A 2 -2.39 39.47 13.52
N SER A 3 -2.77 38.31 14.05
CA SER A 3 -4.15 38.08 14.46
C SER A 3 -4.42 38.86 15.74
N GLN A 4 -5.54 39.60 15.77
CA GLN A 4 -6.01 40.28 16.97
C GLN A 4 -6.70 39.29 17.92
N ASP A 5 -5.99 38.23 18.30
CA ASP A 5 -6.45 37.30 19.33
C ASP A 5 -6.42 38.00 20.69
N GLY A 6 -7.59 38.39 21.21
CA GLY A 6 -7.76 39.18 22.44
C GLY A 6 -7.36 38.48 23.75
N SER A 7 -6.51 37.46 23.68
CA SER A 7 -6.10 36.58 24.79
C SER A 7 -4.60 36.71 25.04
N SER A 8 -4.22 37.26 26.20
CA SER A 8 -2.85 37.44 26.69
C SER A 8 -2.18 36.12 27.13
N ALA A 9 -2.29 35.09 26.30
CA ALA A 9 -1.86 33.73 26.60
C ALA A 9 -0.36 33.54 26.38
N THR A 10 0.43 33.57 27.45
CA THR A 10 1.88 33.30 27.39
C THR A 10 2.16 31.80 27.46
N THR A 11 2.49 31.18 26.33
CA THR A 11 2.99 29.80 26.27
C THR A 11 4.42 29.70 26.79
N SER A 12 4.74 28.57 27.41
CA SER A 12 6.10 28.18 27.76
C SER A 12 6.99 27.99 26.54
N ILE A 13 8.29 28.13 26.75
CA ILE A 13 9.29 27.97 25.70
C ILE A 13 10.43 27.07 26.22
N THR A 14 10.86 26.12 25.40
CA THR A 14 12.06 25.29 25.64
C THR A 14 13.34 26.11 25.43
N GLU A 15 14.50 25.60 25.86
CA GLU A 15 15.79 26.24 25.54
C GLU A 15 16.02 26.42 24.02
N ASP A 16 15.59 25.44 23.21
CA ASP A 16 15.60 25.47 21.73
C ASP A 16 14.62 26.50 21.09
N GLY A 17 13.91 27.31 21.88
CA GLY A 17 12.95 28.30 21.38
C GLY A 17 11.62 27.73 20.87
N THR A 18 11.34 26.44 21.08
CA THR A 18 10.07 25.81 20.65
C THR A 18 8.96 26.03 21.69
N PRO A 19 7.69 26.17 21.27
CA PRO A 19 6.57 26.29 22.22
C PRO A 19 6.39 24.97 22.99
N GLY A 20 6.33 25.08 24.31
CA GLY A 20 6.24 23.97 25.25
C GLY A 20 4.80 23.60 25.65
N CYS A 21 4.70 22.86 26.76
CA CYS A 21 3.52 22.16 27.23
C CYS A 21 2.54 22.99 28.07
N TYR A 22 2.87 24.22 28.46
CA TYR A 22 2.03 25.02 29.36
C TYR A 22 1.73 26.41 28.80
N THR A 23 0.51 26.90 29.02
CA THR A 23 0.10 28.26 28.70
C THR A 23 -0.49 28.95 29.93
N LEU A 24 0.02 30.14 30.21
CA LEU A 24 -0.51 31.07 31.22
C LEU A 24 -1.82 31.68 30.71
N ARG A 25 -2.89 31.61 31.49
CA ARG A 25 -4.18 32.25 31.21
C ARG A 25 -4.56 33.17 32.36
N GLU A 26 -4.50 34.47 32.14
CA GLU A 26 -4.91 35.49 33.12
C GLU A 26 -6.41 35.36 33.45
N ILE A 27 -6.73 35.41 34.74
CA ILE A 27 -8.10 35.41 35.27
C ILE A 27 -8.50 36.85 35.64
N ILE A 28 -7.60 37.55 36.32
CA ILE A 28 -7.73 38.94 36.74
C ILE A 28 -6.38 39.61 36.54
N ARG A 29 -6.34 40.79 35.90
CA ARG A 29 -5.13 41.62 35.76
C ARG A 29 -5.01 42.67 36.86
N ASP A 30 -6.12 43.31 37.21
CA ASP A 30 -6.12 44.50 38.07
C ASP A 30 -6.86 44.21 39.40
N VAL A 31 -6.27 43.40 40.28
CA VAL A 31 -6.85 43.14 41.62
C VAL A 31 -6.83 44.43 42.46
N PRO A 32 -7.94 44.85 43.11
CA PRO A 32 -8.05 46.10 43.85
C PRO A 32 -7.34 46.03 45.21
N LEU A 33 -6.02 46.08 45.17
CA LEU A 33 -5.12 46.08 46.31
C LEU A 33 -5.12 47.46 47.01
N SER A 34 -5.23 47.48 48.34
CA SER A 34 -5.16 48.70 49.14
C SER A 34 -3.75 49.31 49.15
N THR A 35 -3.64 50.62 49.29
CA THR A 35 -2.39 51.28 49.72
C THR A 35 -2.38 51.49 51.23
N ASP A 36 -1.25 51.20 51.86
CA ASP A 36 -1.00 51.47 53.28
C ASP A 36 -0.76 52.98 53.51
N GLU A 37 -0.81 53.44 54.77
CA GLU A 37 -0.63 54.86 55.15
C GLU A 37 0.72 55.46 54.70
N GLU A 38 1.73 54.60 54.47
CA GLU A 38 3.07 54.96 53.98
C GLU A 38 3.13 55.11 52.44
N GLY A 39 2.01 54.91 51.74
CA GLY A 39 1.90 55.00 50.27
C GLY A 39 2.30 53.72 49.52
N VAL A 40 2.74 52.69 50.24
CA VAL A 40 3.10 51.37 49.67
C VAL A 40 1.83 50.62 49.28
N GLN A 41 1.76 50.11 48.05
CA GLN A 41 0.66 49.26 47.60
C GLN A 41 0.79 47.84 48.20
N ALA A 42 -0.31 47.32 48.76
CA ALA A 42 -0.39 45.94 49.21
C ALA A 42 -0.23 44.98 48.03
N HIS A 43 0.20 43.75 48.31
CA HIS A 43 0.42 42.71 47.29
C HIS A 43 -0.36 41.44 47.62
N ILE A 44 -0.56 40.59 46.62
CA ILE A 44 -1.14 39.26 46.80
C ILE A 44 -0.16 38.35 47.54
N THR A 45 -0.58 37.79 48.67
CA THR A 45 0.25 36.92 49.53
C THR A 45 -0.04 35.44 49.32
N CYS A 46 -1.31 35.09 49.05
CA CYS A 46 -1.77 33.74 48.78
C CYS A 46 -3.10 33.74 48.03
N VAL A 47 -3.37 32.68 47.27
CA VAL A 47 -4.61 32.47 46.51
C VAL A 47 -5.05 31.01 46.66
N ASP A 48 -6.36 30.75 46.75
CA ASP A 48 -6.94 29.39 46.64
C ASP A 48 -8.32 29.50 45.93
N ALA A 49 -8.78 28.42 45.30
CA ALA A 49 -10.02 28.40 44.53
C ALA A 49 -10.84 27.11 44.74
N TRP A 50 -12.17 27.26 44.77
CA TRP A 50 -13.11 26.16 44.97
C TRP A 50 -14.50 26.47 44.39
N ASN A 51 -15.06 25.53 43.62
CA ASN A 51 -16.43 25.56 43.11
C ASN A 51 -16.85 26.89 42.44
N GLY A 52 -15.99 27.43 41.57
CA GLY A 52 -16.17 28.73 40.89
C GLY A 52 -15.85 29.97 41.73
N ASN A 53 -15.48 29.80 43.00
CA ASN A 53 -15.12 30.91 43.89
C ASN A 53 -13.58 31.01 43.99
N LEU A 54 -13.05 32.22 43.87
CA LEU A 54 -11.63 32.55 43.95
C LEU A 54 -11.38 33.44 45.17
N TYR A 55 -10.42 33.05 46.01
CA TYR A 55 -10.10 33.73 47.27
C TYR A 55 -8.65 34.21 47.26
N ILE A 56 -8.46 35.51 47.44
CA ILE A 56 -7.17 36.20 47.33
C ILE A 56 -6.86 36.87 48.67
N GLY A 57 -5.77 36.47 49.33
CA GLY A 57 -5.25 37.11 50.54
C GLY A 57 -4.24 38.21 50.22
N THR A 58 -4.26 39.29 51.01
CA THR A 58 -3.38 40.46 50.83
C THR A 58 -2.44 40.71 52.02
N SER A 59 -1.37 41.45 51.77
CA SER A 59 -0.43 41.94 52.80
C SER A 59 -1.01 43.00 53.73
N SER A 60 -2.09 43.67 53.33
CA SER A 60 -2.86 44.58 54.20
C SER A 60 -3.66 43.85 55.27
N GLY A 61 -3.87 42.53 55.14
CA GLY A 61 -4.67 41.75 56.07
C GLY A 61 -6.13 41.57 55.63
N GLU A 62 -6.39 41.64 54.33
CA GLU A 62 -7.72 41.50 53.74
C GLU A 62 -7.82 40.18 52.96
N VAL A 63 -9.04 39.68 52.79
CA VAL A 63 -9.35 38.61 51.83
C VAL A 63 -10.41 39.11 50.85
N LEU A 64 -10.07 39.10 49.57
CA LEU A 64 -10.96 39.40 48.46
C LEU A 64 -11.56 38.09 47.93
N HIS A 65 -12.86 38.08 47.67
CA HIS A 65 -13.61 36.92 47.19
C HIS A 65 -14.32 37.28 45.88
N TYR A 66 -14.08 36.46 44.86
CA TYR A 66 -14.63 36.58 43.52
C TYR A 66 -15.42 35.33 43.16
N VAL A 67 -16.47 35.49 42.35
CA VAL A 67 -17.33 34.41 41.87
C VAL A 67 -17.30 34.36 40.34
N SER A 68 -17.08 33.18 39.77
CA SER A 68 -17.12 32.95 38.33
C SER A 68 -18.55 32.89 37.81
N ILE A 69 -18.87 33.74 36.84
CA ILE A 69 -20.06 33.61 35.99
C ILE A 69 -19.67 32.74 34.78
N PRO A 70 -20.46 31.71 34.42
CA PRO A 70 -20.26 30.97 33.17
C PRO A 70 -20.31 31.91 31.95
N PRO A 71 -19.54 31.63 30.88
CA PRO A 71 -19.63 32.40 29.64
C PRO A 71 -21.05 32.35 29.06
N ASP A 72 -21.45 33.42 28.37
CA ASP A 72 -22.66 33.41 27.54
C ASP A 72 -22.45 32.42 26.36
N PRO A 73 -23.44 31.61 25.96
CA PRO A 73 -23.30 30.71 24.81
C PRO A 73 -23.08 31.41 23.45
N SER A 74 -23.12 32.75 23.41
CA SER A 74 -22.71 33.58 22.26
C SER A 74 -21.30 34.18 22.34
N ASP A 75 -20.57 33.97 23.45
CA ASP A 75 -19.20 34.44 23.63
C ASP A 75 -18.19 33.41 23.06
N GLU A 76 -17.57 33.75 21.91
CA GLU A 76 -16.57 32.89 21.24
C GLU A 76 -15.29 32.64 22.06
N SER A 77 -15.03 33.39 23.14
CA SER A 77 -13.90 33.13 24.03
C SER A 77 -14.13 31.91 24.93
N GLY A 78 -15.39 31.63 25.29
CA GLY A 78 -15.78 30.57 26.23
C GLY A 78 -15.18 30.70 27.64
N GLN A 79 -14.70 31.89 28.05
CA GLN A 79 -14.00 32.05 29.34
C GLN A 79 -14.97 32.48 30.47
N PRO A 80 -14.88 31.89 31.67
CA PRO A 80 -15.70 32.30 32.80
C PRO A 80 -15.24 33.66 33.36
N VAL A 81 -16.18 34.59 33.52
CA VAL A 81 -15.91 35.96 34.00
C VAL A 81 -15.99 36.01 35.52
N TYR A 82 -14.90 36.39 36.19
CA TYR A 82 -14.85 36.50 37.65
C TYR A 82 -15.30 37.88 38.12
N ILE A 83 -16.46 37.96 38.77
CA ILE A 83 -16.95 39.19 39.41
C ILE A 83 -16.52 39.28 40.87
N PHE A 84 -16.23 40.48 41.34
CA PHE A 84 -15.98 40.73 42.78
C PHE A 84 -17.28 40.55 43.57
N ALA A 85 -17.23 39.78 44.67
CA ALA A 85 -18.38 39.50 45.53
C ALA A 85 -18.24 40.16 46.91
N THR A 86 -17.15 39.90 47.64
CA THR A 86 -16.96 40.40 49.01
C THR A 86 -15.48 40.66 49.35
N ARG A 87 -15.23 41.64 50.23
CA ARG A 87 -13.95 41.82 50.96
C ARG A 87 -14.22 41.57 52.44
N ILE A 88 -13.33 40.84 53.12
CA ILE A 88 -13.34 40.68 54.59
C ILE A 88 -11.97 41.00 55.20
N GLU A 89 -11.95 41.40 56.47
CA GLU A 89 -10.75 41.58 57.28
C GLU A 89 -10.71 40.48 58.36
N PRO A 90 -9.84 39.45 58.25
CA PRO A 90 -9.80 38.38 59.23
C PRO A 90 -9.23 38.84 60.58
N GLY A 91 -10.02 38.71 61.66
CA GLY A 91 -9.63 39.19 62.99
C GLY A 91 -8.36 38.55 63.55
N TYR A 92 -7.42 39.38 64.01
CA TYR A 92 -6.13 38.96 64.59
C TYR A 92 -5.89 39.55 65.98
N THR A 93 -5.10 38.86 66.81
CA THR A 93 -4.85 39.30 68.20
C THR A 93 -3.65 40.23 68.33
N THR A 94 -2.70 40.21 67.38
CA THR A 94 -1.47 41.01 67.45
C THR A 94 -0.95 41.26 66.05
N LEU A 95 -0.88 42.53 65.62
CA LEU A 95 -0.28 42.92 64.34
C LEU A 95 1.17 42.40 64.25
N GLN A 96 1.56 41.80 63.13
CA GLN A 96 2.94 41.37 62.89
C GLN A 96 3.62 42.29 61.86
N THR A 97 4.94 42.19 61.74
CA THR A 97 5.77 42.95 60.78
C THR A 97 6.50 42.00 59.83
N GLY A 98 6.98 42.52 58.70
CA GLY A 98 7.66 41.71 57.67
C GLY A 98 6.78 40.61 57.11
N ALA A 99 7.37 39.44 56.81
CA ALA A 99 6.71 38.31 56.15
C ALA A 99 5.56 37.62 56.93
N GLU A 100 5.29 38.02 58.19
CA GLU A 100 4.14 37.55 58.97
C GLU A 100 2.97 38.56 58.98
N LYS A 101 3.14 39.76 58.39
CA LYS A 101 2.10 40.80 58.27
C LYS A 101 1.00 40.37 57.30
N GLY A 102 -0.25 40.69 57.64
CA GLY A 102 -1.40 40.48 56.77
C GLY A 102 -1.85 39.03 56.69
N VAL A 103 -2.54 38.65 55.60
CA VAL A 103 -2.98 37.26 55.38
C VAL A 103 -1.80 36.43 54.89
N LYS A 104 -1.41 35.40 55.63
CA LYS A 104 -0.29 34.52 55.28
C LYS A 104 -0.73 33.28 54.50
N GLN A 105 -1.90 32.75 54.83
CA GLN A 105 -2.40 31.51 54.25
C GLN A 105 -3.92 31.41 54.29
N ILE A 106 -4.51 30.99 53.19
CA ILE A 106 -5.87 30.47 53.08
C ILE A 106 -5.80 28.94 52.89
N LEU A 107 -6.72 28.21 53.53
CA LEU A 107 -6.91 26.77 53.36
C LEU A 107 -8.42 26.49 53.31
N LEU A 108 -8.93 26.16 52.12
CA LEU A 108 -10.33 25.77 51.94
C LEU A 108 -10.51 24.29 52.32
N LEU A 109 -11.63 23.96 52.98
CA LEU A 109 -12.01 22.61 53.42
C LEU A 109 -13.44 22.29 52.93
N PRO A 110 -13.60 21.88 51.65
CA PRO A 110 -14.91 21.64 51.03
C PRO A 110 -15.77 20.63 51.79
N SER A 111 -15.17 19.52 52.21
CA SER A 111 -15.82 18.42 52.96
C SER A 111 -16.27 18.80 54.38
N ALA A 112 -15.94 20.01 54.86
CA ALA A 112 -16.53 20.62 56.06
C ALA A 112 -17.41 21.85 55.77
N GLY A 113 -17.39 22.38 54.55
CA GLY A 113 -17.94 23.71 54.22
C GLY A 113 -17.27 24.84 55.03
N LYS A 114 -15.95 24.79 55.21
CA LYS A 114 -15.18 25.75 56.02
C LYS A 114 -13.93 26.26 55.30
N ALA A 115 -13.48 27.46 55.66
CA ALA A 115 -12.18 28.01 55.31
C ALA A 115 -11.38 28.32 56.58
N CYS A 116 -10.10 27.97 56.58
CA CYS A 116 -9.12 28.29 57.61
C CYS A 116 -8.23 29.43 57.09
N ILE A 117 -8.17 30.56 57.80
CA ILE A 117 -7.42 31.74 57.35
C ILE A 117 -6.44 32.16 58.44
N VAL A 118 -5.16 32.21 58.10
CA VAL A 118 -4.07 32.67 58.98
C VAL A 118 -3.74 34.11 58.62
N CYS A 119 -4.07 35.05 59.51
CA CYS A 119 -3.76 36.46 59.39
C CYS A 119 -2.96 36.93 60.61
N ASN A 120 -1.84 37.63 60.43
CA ASN A 120 -1.00 38.16 61.52
C ASN A 120 -0.73 37.10 62.63
N SER A 121 -0.17 35.94 62.26
CA SER A 121 0.06 34.78 63.15
C SER A 121 -1.18 34.27 63.92
N THR A 122 -2.40 34.61 63.49
CA THR A 122 -3.68 34.25 64.14
C THR A 122 -4.55 33.44 63.16
N LEU A 123 -4.99 32.24 63.57
CA LEU A 123 -5.87 31.39 62.76
C LEU A 123 -7.35 31.63 63.15
N THR A 124 -8.15 31.99 62.14
CA THR A 124 -9.61 32.17 62.20
C THR A 124 -10.32 31.26 61.19
N PHE A 125 -11.64 31.10 61.34
CA PHE A 125 -12.45 30.12 60.61
C PHE A 125 -13.74 30.71 60.06
N TYR A 126 -14.03 30.43 58.79
CA TYR A 126 -15.17 30.98 58.04
C TYR A 126 -15.94 29.87 57.31
N THR A 127 -17.17 30.13 56.86
CA THR A 127 -17.98 29.21 56.07
C THR A 127 -17.73 29.39 54.58
N LEU A 128 -17.75 28.31 53.81
CA LEU A 128 -17.74 28.39 52.35
C LEU A 128 -19.18 28.48 51.79
N PRO A 129 -19.41 29.20 50.68
CA PRO A 129 -18.45 30.04 49.94
C PRO A 129 -18.32 31.47 50.50
N GLU A 130 -19.33 31.98 51.21
CA GLU A 130 -19.52 33.41 51.50
C GLU A 130 -18.49 34.05 52.46
N LEU A 131 -17.62 33.26 53.10
CA LEU A 131 -16.70 33.68 54.16
C LEU A 131 -17.34 34.37 55.38
N SER A 132 -18.58 33.99 55.74
CA SER A 132 -19.15 34.35 57.06
C SER A 132 -18.39 33.65 58.20
N PRO A 133 -18.14 34.28 59.38
CA PRO A 133 -17.43 33.64 60.50
C PRO A 133 -18.14 32.36 60.97
N ALA A 134 -17.46 31.20 60.89
CA ALA A 134 -18.09 29.90 61.10
C ALA A 134 -18.46 29.60 62.54
N TRP A 135 -17.70 30.17 63.48
CA TRP A 135 -17.92 30.06 64.92
C TRP A 135 -17.59 31.39 65.58
N ALA A 136 -18.20 31.66 66.74
CA ALA A 136 -17.75 32.76 67.59
C ALA A 136 -16.26 32.58 67.99
N ALA A 137 -15.57 33.68 68.34
CA ALA A 137 -14.12 33.77 68.55
C ALA A 137 -13.50 32.82 69.62
N LYS A 138 -14.32 31.98 70.26
CA LYS A 138 -13.97 30.87 71.16
C LYS A 138 -12.88 29.92 70.61
N TYR A 139 -12.79 29.75 69.29
CA TYR A 139 -11.90 28.76 68.67
C TYR A 139 -10.67 29.37 67.94
N THR A 140 -10.50 30.69 67.93
CA THR A 140 -9.33 31.38 67.34
C THR A 140 -8.01 30.84 67.95
N GLN A 141 -7.01 30.55 67.11
CA GLN A 141 -5.70 30.05 67.58
C GLN A 141 -4.59 31.08 67.35
N ASN A 142 -4.03 31.61 68.43
CA ASN A 142 -2.93 32.57 68.40
C ASN A 142 -1.57 31.87 68.26
N GLY A 143 -0.62 32.50 67.57
CA GLY A 143 0.71 31.95 67.33
C GLY A 143 0.72 30.80 66.31
N CYS A 144 -0.22 30.80 65.38
CA CYS A 144 -0.28 29.87 64.25
C CYS A 144 0.70 30.31 63.15
N LEU A 145 1.67 29.45 62.84
CA LEU A 145 2.66 29.68 61.79
C LEU A 145 2.18 29.17 60.43
N TRP A 146 1.44 28.07 60.40
CA TRP A 146 1.00 27.35 59.19
C TRP A 146 -0.18 26.42 59.49
N VAL A 147 -1.04 26.14 58.49
CA VAL A 147 -2.17 25.19 58.62
C VAL A 147 -2.35 24.33 57.36
N GLY A 148 -2.61 23.03 57.50
CA GLY A 148 -2.74 22.11 56.37
C GLY A 148 -2.72 20.64 56.80
N GLY A 149 -1.84 19.82 56.23
CA GLY A 149 -1.58 18.44 56.69
C GLY A 149 -2.76 17.48 56.56
N LEU A 150 -3.68 17.77 55.64
CA LEU A 150 -4.73 16.85 55.21
C LEU A 150 -4.10 15.54 54.72
N ASP A 151 -4.84 14.43 54.78
CA ASP A 151 -4.36 13.21 54.17
C ASP A 151 -4.37 13.34 52.65
N ARG A 152 -3.23 13.05 52.00
CA ARG A 152 -3.19 12.89 50.54
C ARG A 152 -3.32 11.44 50.08
N ASN A 153 -3.39 10.47 51.02
CA ASN A 153 -3.56 9.03 50.71
C ASN A 153 -4.99 8.52 50.93
N GLY A 154 -5.83 9.25 51.67
CA GLY A 154 -7.26 8.96 51.74
C GLY A 154 -7.98 9.56 50.55
N SER A 155 -8.70 8.75 49.78
CA SER A 155 -9.76 9.27 48.90
C SER A 155 -10.83 9.94 49.78
N GLU A 156 -11.48 11.01 49.29
CA GLU A 156 -12.49 11.72 50.10
C GLU A 156 -13.76 10.90 50.36
N GLU A 157 -13.88 9.69 49.79
CA GLU A 157 -15.05 8.81 49.89
C GLU A 157 -14.79 7.46 50.59
N GLU A 158 -13.57 6.90 50.60
CA GLU A 158 -13.29 5.59 51.23
C GLU A 158 -13.06 5.67 52.75
N ASN A 159 -14.05 6.22 53.43
CA ASN A 159 -14.54 5.65 54.67
C ASN A 159 -16.00 6.06 54.82
N GLY A 160 -16.90 5.10 55.06
CA GLY A 160 -18.36 5.28 55.08
C GLY A 160 -18.94 6.13 56.23
N GLN A 161 -18.22 7.18 56.65
CA GLN A 161 -18.53 8.06 57.77
C GLN A 161 -18.59 9.52 57.30
N LYS A 162 -19.63 9.89 56.55
CA LYS A 162 -20.02 11.28 56.21
C LYS A 162 -20.23 12.22 57.43
N TYR A 163 -19.97 11.74 58.65
CA TYR A 163 -20.26 12.37 59.94
C TYR A 163 -19.00 12.80 60.73
N ASN A 164 -17.79 12.67 60.16
CA ASN A 164 -16.54 12.94 60.90
C ASN A 164 -15.71 14.15 60.41
N GLY A 165 -15.73 14.50 59.13
CA GLY A 165 -15.04 15.68 58.59
C GLY A 165 -13.49 15.57 58.53
N PRO A 166 -12.83 16.44 57.72
CA PRO A 166 -11.38 16.40 57.48
C PRO A 166 -10.53 16.58 58.74
N ILE A 167 -9.36 15.93 58.75
CA ILE A 167 -8.33 16.11 59.77
C ILE A 167 -7.28 17.09 59.23
N ALA A 168 -7.18 18.26 59.86
CA ALA A 168 -6.16 19.26 59.58
C ALA A 168 -5.10 19.31 60.68
N VAL A 169 -3.94 19.84 60.33
CA VAL A 169 -2.77 20.03 61.18
C VAL A 169 -2.50 21.53 61.29
N ILE A 170 -2.51 22.04 62.53
CA ILE A 170 -2.20 23.43 62.87
C ILE A 170 -0.80 23.46 63.49
N CYS A 171 0.14 24.18 62.88
CA CYS A 171 1.48 24.38 63.42
C CYS A 171 1.50 25.67 64.25
N LEU A 172 1.59 25.54 65.57
CA LEU A 172 1.75 26.65 66.51
C LEU A 172 3.25 26.82 66.84
N ARG A 173 3.66 28.04 67.23
CA ARG A 173 5.06 28.38 67.54
C ARG A 173 5.79 27.36 68.45
N SER A 174 5.10 26.71 69.38
CA SER A 174 5.66 25.70 70.30
C SER A 174 5.20 24.26 70.09
N LYS A 175 4.22 23.98 69.21
CA LYS A 175 3.68 22.62 69.01
C LYS A 175 2.82 22.46 67.76
N ILE A 176 2.76 21.23 67.25
CA ILE A 176 1.79 20.80 66.25
C ILE A 176 0.49 20.35 66.93
N ARG A 177 -0.67 20.66 66.32
CA ARG A 177 -1.99 20.20 66.75
C ARG A 177 -2.75 19.54 65.59
N LEU A 178 -3.15 18.28 65.76
CA LEU A 178 -4.15 17.64 64.91
C LEU A 178 -5.55 17.99 65.39
N ILE A 179 -6.39 18.45 64.46
CA ILE A 179 -7.78 18.84 64.70
C ILE A 179 -8.69 18.26 63.62
N ARG A 180 -9.83 17.70 64.04
CA ARG A 180 -10.90 17.23 63.17
C ARG A 180 -11.91 18.37 63.00
N ILE A 181 -12.19 18.75 61.76
CA ILE A 181 -13.01 19.91 61.41
C ILE A 181 -14.31 19.43 60.79
N GLY A 182 -15.42 19.64 61.50
CA GLY A 182 -16.79 19.37 61.05
C GLY A 182 -17.70 20.51 61.49
N ASP A 183 -18.86 20.21 62.08
CA ASP A 183 -19.76 21.21 62.66
C ASP A 183 -19.14 21.96 63.86
N ASP A 184 -18.33 21.25 64.66
CA ASP A 184 -17.55 21.76 65.78
C ASP A 184 -16.09 21.27 65.63
N PRO A 185 -15.06 22.11 65.84
CA PRO A 185 -13.66 21.72 65.70
C PRO A 185 -13.17 20.91 66.91
N ARG A 186 -12.79 19.65 66.70
CA ARG A 186 -12.40 18.69 67.76
C ARG A 186 -10.90 18.39 67.72
N ARG A 187 -10.15 18.81 68.76
CA ARG A 187 -8.73 18.46 68.91
C ARG A 187 -8.56 16.94 69.06
N ILE A 188 -7.70 16.33 68.22
CA ILE A 188 -7.33 14.92 68.31
C ILE A 188 -6.08 14.76 69.19
N ARG A 189 -5.02 15.51 68.89
CA ARG A 189 -3.68 15.34 69.49
C ARG A 189 -2.89 16.65 69.42
N ASP A 190 -2.10 16.93 70.45
CA ASP A 190 -1.00 17.90 70.41
C ASP A 190 0.33 17.11 70.38
N ILE A 191 1.32 17.56 69.62
CA ILE A 191 2.69 16.99 69.55
C ILE A 191 3.68 18.13 69.79
N GLU A 192 4.64 17.97 70.70
CA GLU A 192 5.55 19.03 71.15
C GLU A 192 6.71 19.27 70.17
N LEU A 193 6.36 19.75 68.98
CA LEU A 193 7.29 20.19 67.94
C LEU A 193 6.94 21.63 67.52
N GLY A 194 7.77 22.59 67.93
CA GLY A 194 7.62 24.01 67.58
C GLY A 194 8.25 24.38 66.24
N GLY A 195 8.18 25.66 65.87
CA GLY A 195 8.86 26.24 64.70
C GLY A 195 8.34 25.83 63.31
N VAL A 196 7.52 24.79 63.19
CA VAL A 196 7.18 24.19 61.89
C VAL A 196 6.45 25.16 60.94
N GLY A 197 7.10 25.51 59.84
CA GLY A 197 6.63 26.46 58.82
C GLY A 197 6.05 25.83 57.56
N ALA A 198 6.30 24.54 57.32
CA ALA A 198 5.70 23.74 56.25
C ALA A 198 5.57 22.27 56.66
N LEU A 199 4.52 21.60 56.17
CA LEU A 199 4.23 20.20 56.47
C LEU A 199 3.38 19.57 55.34
N GLU A 200 3.63 18.30 55.01
CA GLU A 200 2.74 17.49 54.15
C GLU A 200 2.58 16.09 54.76
N ARG A 201 1.39 15.48 54.62
CA ARG A 201 1.06 14.21 55.29
C ARG A 201 0.58 13.13 54.32
N ARG A 202 1.12 11.93 54.48
CA ARG A 202 0.83 10.71 53.73
C ARG A 202 0.53 9.59 54.72
N GLY A 203 -0.75 9.40 55.06
CA GLY A 203 -1.16 8.51 56.14
C GLY A 203 -0.53 8.90 57.49
N ASP A 204 0.08 7.95 58.18
CA ASP A 204 0.64 8.16 59.53
C ASP A 204 1.96 8.95 59.54
N VAL A 205 2.61 9.14 58.38
CA VAL A 205 3.88 9.90 58.25
C VAL A 205 3.62 11.31 57.72
N ALA A 206 4.20 12.31 58.36
CA ALA A 206 4.24 13.69 57.89
C ALA A 206 5.69 14.15 57.68
N CYS A 207 6.02 14.68 56.50
CA CYS A 207 7.25 15.45 56.36
C CYS A 207 7.02 16.86 56.90
N VAL A 208 7.94 17.34 57.74
CA VAL A 208 7.86 18.61 58.46
C VAL A 208 9.14 19.41 58.27
N ALA A 209 9.04 20.73 58.21
CA ALA A 209 10.19 21.63 58.17
C ALA A 209 10.15 22.64 59.32
N ASP A 210 11.16 22.60 60.19
CA ASP A 210 11.26 23.43 61.41
C ASP A 210 12.01 24.76 61.22
N GLY A 211 12.34 25.10 59.97
CA GLY A 211 13.03 26.34 59.59
C GLY A 211 14.54 26.18 59.42
N GLU A 212 15.14 25.18 60.07
CA GLU A 212 16.53 24.76 59.85
C GLU A 212 16.61 23.46 59.03
N SER A 213 15.75 22.48 59.34
CA SER A 213 15.82 21.12 58.79
C SER A 213 14.50 20.58 58.26
N TYR A 214 14.58 19.60 57.37
CA TYR A 214 13.46 18.69 57.08
C TYR A 214 13.50 17.51 58.04
N SER A 215 12.34 16.91 58.32
CA SER A 215 12.23 15.69 59.14
C SER A 215 10.99 14.90 58.75
N LEU A 216 11.01 13.59 58.99
CA LEU A 216 9.83 12.73 58.95
C LEU A 216 9.30 12.55 60.38
N LEU A 217 8.02 12.85 60.58
CA LEU A 217 7.30 12.71 61.83
C LEU A 217 6.25 11.61 61.70
N ASP A 218 6.44 10.52 62.42
CA ASP A 218 5.37 9.54 62.68
C ASP A 218 4.36 10.18 63.63
N VAL A 219 3.17 10.50 63.10
CA VAL A 219 2.11 11.22 63.80
C VAL A 219 1.39 10.32 64.82
N VAL A 220 1.47 8.99 64.64
CA VAL A 220 0.85 7.97 65.51
C VAL A 220 1.75 7.60 66.69
N ASN A 221 3.04 7.35 66.44
CA ASN A 221 4.03 6.92 67.43
C ASN A 221 4.95 8.04 67.94
N GLN A 222 4.79 9.27 67.44
CA GLN A 222 5.54 10.48 67.85
C GLN A 222 7.06 10.38 67.67
N ARG A 223 7.51 9.70 66.60
CA ARG A 223 8.94 9.56 66.26
C ARG A 223 9.33 10.62 65.23
N LYS A 224 10.36 11.43 65.53
CA LYS A 224 11.01 12.34 64.58
C LYS A 224 12.29 11.67 64.04
N ASN A 225 12.37 11.49 62.71
CA ASN A 225 13.60 11.17 62.00
C ASN A 225 14.08 12.43 61.27
N THR A 226 15.26 12.96 61.61
CA THR A 226 15.77 14.21 61.01
C THR A 226 16.48 13.92 59.69
N LEU A 227 16.14 14.67 58.64
CA LEU A 227 16.74 14.59 57.32
C LEU A 227 17.85 15.66 57.17
N PHE A 228 18.10 16.12 55.94
CA PHE A 228 19.08 17.17 55.63
C PHE A 228 18.55 18.59 55.94
N PRO A 229 19.46 19.58 56.11
CA PRO A 229 19.09 20.98 56.32
C PRO A 229 18.50 21.64 55.07
N ILE A 230 17.68 22.67 55.28
CA ILE A 230 17.03 23.45 54.21
C ILE A 230 18.07 24.36 53.52
N SER A 231 19.00 24.93 54.29
CA SER A 231 20.19 25.62 53.77
C SER A 231 21.45 24.83 54.12
N SER A 232 22.34 24.60 53.15
CA SER A 232 23.65 23.99 53.41
C SER A 232 24.60 24.89 54.24
N LEU A 233 24.21 26.13 54.51
CA LEU A 233 24.94 27.09 55.35
C LEU A 233 24.47 27.09 56.82
N SER A 234 23.36 26.42 57.17
CA SER A 234 22.90 26.35 58.56
C SER A 234 23.77 25.36 59.36
N ILE A 235 24.46 25.87 60.38
CA ILE A 235 25.24 25.04 61.32
C ILE A 235 24.25 24.34 62.27
N PRO A 236 24.21 22.99 62.32
CA PRO A 236 23.27 22.28 63.19
C PRO A 236 23.62 22.52 64.67
N SER A 237 22.69 23.11 65.41
CA SER A 237 22.86 23.35 66.84
C SER A 237 22.95 22.03 67.63
N PRO A 238 24.00 21.80 68.45
CA PRO A 238 24.16 20.54 69.16
C PRO A 238 23.12 20.39 70.27
N VAL A 239 22.26 19.38 70.14
CA VAL A 239 21.20 19.08 71.13
C VAL A 239 21.82 18.65 72.46
N LEU A 240 21.52 19.39 73.54
CA LEU A 240 21.85 18.94 74.90
C LEU A 240 20.98 17.72 75.26
N ALA A 241 21.63 16.57 75.44
CA ALA A 241 21.01 15.41 76.07
C ALA A 241 20.75 15.70 77.55
N GLN A 242 19.51 15.98 77.92
CA GLN A 242 19.12 16.16 79.32
C GLN A 242 19.15 14.80 80.05
N GLN A 243 20.05 14.69 81.03
CA GLN A 243 20.10 13.54 81.94
C GLN A 243 19.13 13.76 83.10
N GLU A 244 17.97 13.11 83.07
CA GLU A 244 17.19 12.92 84.30
C GLU A 244 17.89 11.92 85.23
N THR A 245 17.80 12.16 86.54
CA THR A 245 18.55 11.40 87.57
C THR A 245 17.60 10.64 88.49
N VAL A 246 17.94 9.38 88.79
CA VAL A 246 17.13 8.50 89.66
C VAL A 246 18.03 7.83 90.73
N PRO A 247 17.70 7.90 92.03
CA PRO A 247 18.48 7.25 93.10
C PRO A 247 18.33 5.71 93.18
N PRO A 248 19.18 4.99 93.95
CA PRO A 248 19.47 3.56 93.72
C PRO A 248 19.01 2.56 94.81
N LEU A 249 19.07 1.24 94.50
CA LEU A 249 19.49 0.06 95.32
C LEU A 249 18.79 -1.25 94.82
N PRO A 250 19.29 -2.50 95.06
CA PRO A 250 20.65 -2.94 95.42
C PRO A 250 21.21 -4.19 94.65
N GLN A 251 22.52 -4.16 94.34
CA GLN A 251 23.54 -5.23 94.45
C GLN A 251 23.37 -6.70 93.93
N GLN A 252 24.23 -7.03 92.95
CA GLN A 252 25.15 -8.20 92.87
C GLN A 252 24.67 -9.66 92.68
N ARG A 253 25.16 -10.32 91.60
CA ARG A 253 26.35 -11.22 91.62
C ARG A 253 26.93 -11.47 90.20
N ARG A 254 28.12 -12.09 90.11
CA ARG A 254 28.99 -12.34 88.91
C ARG A 254 29.47 -13.83 88.89
N PRO A 255 30.22 -14.35 87.86
CA PRO A 255 30.39 -13.95 86.45
C PRO A 255 29.71 -15.03 85.54
N PRO A 256 30.31 -16.03 84.80
CA PRO A 256 31.68 -16.27 84.27
C PRO A 256 32.05 -15.56 82.93
N SER A 257 32.78 -16.24 82.00
CA SER A 257 33.75 -15.64 81.05
C SER A 257 34.16 -16.55 79.85
N ARG A 258 34.74 -15.95 78.77
CA ARG A 258 35.67 -16.53 77.73
C ARG A 258 35.08 -17.50 76.68
N SER A 259 35.59 -17.66 75.43
CA SER A 259 36.76 -17.14 74.63
C SER A 259 36.36 -17.05 73.11
N PHE A 260 36.93 -16.23 72.20
CA PHE A 260 38.26 -16.26 71.50
C PHE A 260 38.60 -17.60 70.76
N SER A 261 39.18 -17.70 69.54
CA SER A 261 40.06 -16.78 68.74
C SER A 261 40.09 -17.04 67.20
N SER A 262 40.67 -16.08 66.45
CA SER A 262 41.39 -16.05 65.12
C SER A 262 42.00 -17.34 64.47
N ARG A 263 42.51 -17.43 63.21
CA ARG A 263 42.96 -16.47 62.14
C ARG A 263 43.30 -17.20 60.79
N SER A 264 43.25 -16.51 59.62
CA SER A 264 44.12 -16.60 58.38
C SER A 264 44.40 -17.96 57.65
N PRO A 265 44.57 -18.04 56.30
CA PRO A 265 45.69 -17.41 55.53
C PRO A 265 45.38 -16.93 54.09
N ALA A 266 46.39 -16.52 53.31
CA ALA A 266 46.31 -16.13 51.89
C ALA A 266 47.64 -16.31 51.12
N ARG A 267 47.57 -16.65 49.81
CA ARG A 267 48.59 -16.60 48.72
C ARG A 267 48.04 -17.40 47.50
N GLU A 268 48.38 -17.26 46.22
CA GLU A 268 49.11 -16.35 45.31
C GLU A 268 49.09 -17.07 43.92
N GLY A 269 49.09 -16.38 42.76
CA GLY A 269 49.67 -16.97 41.52
C GLY A 269 48.89 -17.00 40.17
N ARG A 270 49.38 -16.15 39.24
CA ARG A 270 49.58 -16.37 37.77
C ARG A 270 48.44 -16.36 36.72
N SER A 271 48.67 -15.44 35.75
CA SER A 271 48.60 -15.58 34.27
C SER A 271 47.27 -15.62 33.50
N HIS A 272 47.26 -14.92 32.35
CA HIS A 272 46.23 -14.94 31.31
C HIS A 272 46.17 -16.28 30.54
N GLN A 273 44.99 -16.60 29.98
CA GLN A 273 44.88 -17.24 28.67
C GLN A 273 43.58 -16.85 27.95
N ARG A 274 43.55 -16.98 26.61
CA ARG A 274 42.38 -16.84 25.73
C ARG A 274 41.73 -18.21 25.48
N ILE A 275 40.65 -18.22 24.68
CA ILE A 275 39.84 -19.32 24.11
C ILE A 275 38.48 -19.40 24.84
N VAL A 276 37.30 -19.05 24.27
CA VAL A 276 36.67 -19.22 22.93
C VAL A 276 35.76 -20.47 22.86
N SER A 277 34.48 -20.19 22.56
CA SER A 277 33.45 -21.05 21.93
C SER A 277 32.51 -21.97 22.74
N LEU A 278 31.24 -21.88 22.31
CA LEU A 278 30.21 -22.93 22.13
C LEU A 278 29.51 -23.57 23.35
N GLY A 279 28.22 -23.21 23.49
CA GLY A 279 27.15 -24.11 23.02
C GLY A 279 26.30 -24.82 24.08
N GLY A 280 24.97 -24.56 24.06
CA GLY A 280 23.99 -25.32 24.84
C GLY A 280 22.56 -24.76 24.70
N GLN A 281 21.70 -25.43 23.92
CA GLN A 281 20.26 -25.18 23.91
C GLN A 281 19.58 -25.88 25.10
N PRO A 282 18.31 -25.52 25.38
CA PRO A 282 17.26 -26.54 25.22
C PRO A 282 16.21 -26.16 24.16
N GLN A 283 15.51 -27.18 23.64
CA GLN A 283 14.42 -27.07 22.65
C GLN A 283 13.05 -27.46 23.28
N SER A 284 12.01 -27.50 22.43
CA SER A 284 10.59 -27.86 22.64
C SER A 284 9.71 -26.71 23.18
N SER A 285 8.81 -26.08 22.40
CA SER A 285 7.70 -26.55 21.53
C SER A 285 6.40 -26.81 22.31
N ASP A 286 5.19 -26.56 21.80
CA ASP A 286 4.77 -26.01 20.49
C ASP A 286 3.35 -25.42 20.57
N ARG A 287 3.03 -24.37 19.79
CA ARG A 287 1.65 -24.08 19.30
C ARG A 287 1.61 -22.88 18.33
N LEU A 288 1.07 -23.12 17.15
CA LEU A 288 1.05 -22.22 15.99
C LEU A 288 -0.18 -21.31 15.93
N ARG A 289 -0.01 -20.07 15.46
CA ARG A 289 -0.96 -19.28 14.64
C ARG A 289 -0.20 -18.16 13.88
N PRO A 290 -0.77 -17.58 12.80
CA PRO A 290 0.01 -17.22 11.60
C PRO A 290 0.64 -15.83 11.60
N ASP A 291 1.51 -15.63 10.60
CA ASP A 291 2.39 -14.48 10.42
C ASP A 291 1.69 -13.13 10.26
N SER A 292 2.18 -12.12 10.99
CA SER A 292 1.94 -10.70 10.73
C SER A 292 3.21 -10.07 10.18
N ASN A 293 3.33 -9.95 8.85
CA ASN A 293 4.46 -9.30 8.19
C ASN A 293 4.42 -7.78 8.39
N SER A 294 5.12 -7.26 9.40
CA SER A 294 5.34 -5.82 9.59
C SER A 294 6.32 -5.27 8.54
N PRO A 295 5.93 -4.33 7.67
CA PRO A 295 6.75 -3.92 6.51
C PRO A 295 7.76 -2.80 6.86
N TRP A 296 8.54 -2.95 7.94
CA TRP A 296 9.60 -2.00 8.30
C TRP A 296 10.92 -2.72 8.64
N PRO A 297 12.04 -2.41 7.96
CA PRO A 297 13.33 -3.01 8.28
C PRO A 297 13.95 -2.38 9.54
N ALA A 298 14.63 -3.19 10.35
CA ALA A 298 15.32 -2.74 11.56
C ALA A 298 16.44 -1.71 11.26
N ARG A 299 16.74 -0.84 12.24
CA ARG A 299 17.80 0.19 12.16
C ARG A 299 19.13 -0.39 11.64
N ARG A 300 19.51 -0.08 10.41
CA ARG A 300 20.89 -0.21 9.95
C ARG A 300 21.69 1.01 10.40
N SER A 301 22.64 0.78 11.31
CA SER A 301 23.62 1.80 11.71
C SER A 301 24.63 2.05 10.59
N SER A 302 24.68 3.26 10.06
CA SER A 302 25.75 3.70 9.14
C SER A 302 26.97 4.22 9.90
N ARG A 303 28.06 3.44 9.88
CA ARG A 303 29.42 3.83 10.26
C ARG A 303 30.41 3.14 9.30
N GLN A 304 31.64 3.68 9.23
CA GLN A 304 32.69 3.37 8.23
C GLN A 304 32.32 3.89 6.84
N GLU A 305 33.22 4.51 6.05
CA GLU A 305 34.65 4.86 6.19
C GLU A 305 34.89 6.14 5.33
N ALA A 306 35.96 6.94 5.40
CA ALA A 306 37.30 6.87 6.03
C ALA A 306 37.71 8.29 6.52
N GLU A 307 38.93 8.69 6.90
CA GLU A 307 40.26 8.05 7.03
C GLU A 307 41.07 8.80 8.12
N SER A 308 42.11 8.19 8.70
CA SER A 308 42.80 8.72 9.90
C SER A 308 44.07 9.54 9.61
N PRO A 309 44.39 10.52 10.48
CA PRO A 309 45.77 10.66 10.97
C PRO A 309 45.89 10.62 12.52
N ALA A 310 47.11 10.53 13.02
CA ALA A 310 47.44 10.14 14.40
C ALA A 310 47.49 11.29 15.44
N PRO A 311 47.37 11.00 16.75
CA PRO A 311 47.32 12.02 17.82
C PRO A 311 48.69 12.34 18.46
N PRO A 312 48.83 13.51 19.12
CA PRO A 312 49.90 13.80 20.08
C PRO A 312 49.59 13.22 21.48
N SER A 313 50.60 13.17 22.34
CA SER A 313 50.57 12.49 23.64
C SER A 313 50.28 13.41 24.84
N SER A 314 49.65 12.83 25.87
CA SER A 314 49.74 13.28 27.27
C SER A 314 50.61 12.29 28.05
N ARG A 315 51.49 12.78 28.94
CA ARG A 315 52.63 12.01 29.43
C ARG A 315 52.93 12.26 30.92
N GLU A 316 52.93 11.17 31.72
CA GLU A 316 53.61 11.01 33.03
C GLU A 316 53.20 12.01 34.17
N GLU A 317 53.32 11.74 35.47
CA GLU A 317 53.49 10.50 36.25
C GLU A 317 52.94 10.70 37.70
N SER A 318 52.90 9.63 38.51
CA SER A 318 52.78 9.75 39.99
C SER A 318 54.16 9.90 40.63
N PRO A 319 54.32 10.43 41.86
CA PRO A 319 54.67 9.50 42.95
C PRO A 319 54.35 9.90 44.42
N LYS A 320 54.00 8.86 45.22
CA LYS A 320 54.47 8.55 46.60
C LYS A 320 54.33 9.59 47.75
N LYS A 321 54.70 9.12 48.95
CA LYS A 321 54.46 9.66 50.31
C LYS A 321 55.59 9.21 51.24
N THR A 322 56.17 10.10 52.06
CA THR A 322 56.53 9.88 53.49
C THR A 322 57.17 11.11 54.17
N GLU A 323 56.79 11.30 55.45
CA GLU A 323 57.60 11.75 56.61
C GLU A 323 57.99 13.23 56.87
N ASP A 324 57.60 13.63 58.09
CA ASP A 324 58.23 14.51 59.09
C ASP A 324 58.33 16.05 58.96
N ALA A 325 58.56 16.66 60.13
CA ALA A 325 58.46 18.08 60.53
C ALA A 325 59.60 18.37 61.56
N PRO A 326 59.70 19.52 62.30
CA PRO A 326 58.86 20.72 62.38
C PRO A 326 59.70 22.05 62.34
N GLU A 327 59.23 23.10 63.04
CA GLU A 327 59.92 24.38 63.37
C GLU A 327 60.06 25.44 62.24
N VAL A 328 60.25 26.75 62.51
CA VAL A 328 59.51 27.75 63.35
C VAL A 328 60.16 29.14 63.13
N GLN A 329 59.37 30.24 63.10
CA GLN A 329 59.82 31.67 63.08
C GLN A 329 60.58 32.16 61.81
N SER A 330 60.61 33.45 61.41
CA SER A 330 59.96 34.70 61.90
C SER A 330 60.06 35.86 60.87
N ALA A 331 59.08 36.78 60.84
CA ALA A 331 59.14 38.19 60.33
C ALA A 331 59.52 38.42 58.84
N GLU A 332 59.19 39.50 58.12
CA GLU A 332 58.24 40.65 58.16
C GLU A 332 58.11 41.11 56.66
N SER A 333 57.21 41.94 56.14
CA SER A 333 56.45 43.08 56.69
C SER A 333 55.18 43.42 55.87
N ILE A 334 54.11 43.77 56.58
CA ILE A 334 53.10 44.84 56.36
C ILE A 334 52.86 45.36 54.92
N GLU A 335 51.63 45.20 54.39
CA GLU A 335 50.73 46.35 54.09
C GLU A 335 49.24 45.96 53.87
N ALA A 336 48.35 46.93 54.18
CA ALA A 336 46.91 47.05 53.88
C ALA A 336 46.00 45.79 53.80
N ALA A 337 45.12 45.63 54.81
CA ALA A 337 43.97 44.71 54.74
C ALA A 337 42.68 45.46 54.32
N PRO A 338 41.83 44.88 53.44
CA PRO A 338 40.43 45.31 53.30
C PRO A 338 39.58 44.77 54.46
N VAL A 339 38.71 45.64 54.98
CA VAL A 339 37.79 45.43 56.11
C VAL A 339 36.99 44.13 56.02
N GLU A 340 36.81 43.43 57.15
CA GLU A 340 35.85 42.33 57.27
C GLU A 340 34.46 42.77 56.81
N ALA A 341 33.96 42.18 55.72
CA ALA A 341 32.58 42.36 55.31
C ALA A 341 31.68 41.76 56.39
N LYS A 342 30.98 42.61 57.14
CA LYS A 342 29.91 42.18 58.05
C LYS A 342 28.96 41.26 57.29
N VAL A 343 28.87 40.01 57.73
CA VAL A 343 27.83 39.09 57.25
C VAL A 343 26.48 39.68 57.68
N VAL A 344 25.80 40.33 56.74
CA VAL A 344 24.38 40.62 56.87
C VAL A 344 23.67 39.27 56.98
N PRO A 345 22.82 39.03 57.98
CA PRO A 345 22.06 37.79 58.07
C PRO A 345 21.04 37.74 56.93
N GLU A 346 21.42 37.10 55.82
CA GLU A 346 20.55 36.90 54.66
C GLU A 346 19.29 36.11 55.08
N ALA A 347 18.12 36.58 54.64
CA ALA A 347 16.85 36.06 55.11
C ALA A 347 16.68 34.56 54.75
N PRO A 348 16.16 33.73 55.69
CA PRO A 348 16.20 32.26 55.58
C PRO A 348 15.52 31.71 54.32
N LEU A 349 15.96 30.53 53.90
CA LEU A 349 15.37 29.81 52.77
C LEU A 349 13.99 29.27 53.14
N ARG A 350 13.03 29.37 52.21
CA ARG A 350 11.67 28.85 52.39
C ARG A 350 11.67 27.35 52.18
N ALA A 351 11.28 26.57 53.19
CA ALA A 351 11.07 25.13 53.02
C ALA A 351 9.98 24.85 51.97
N ASN A 352 10.31 24.04 50.96
CA ASN A 352 9.33 23.51 50.01
C ASN A 352 9.20 22.00 50.23
N ILE A 353 7.96 21.54 50.43
CA ILE A 353 7.61 20.12 50.58
C ILE A 353 6.46 19.84 49.61
N VAL A 354 6.68 18.94 48.66
CA VAL A 354 5.62 18.43 47.77
C VAL A 354 5.71 16.91 47.69
N THR A 355 4.67 16.23 47.19
CA THR A 355 4.58 14.75 47.22
C THR A 355 4.22 14.18 45.84
N PRO A 356 5.19 13.80 45.00
CA PRO A 356 4.94 13.30 43.65
C PRO A 356 4.17 11.98 43.65
N MET A 357 4.58 11.03 44.48
CA MET A 357 3.92 9.72 44.67
C MET A 357 3.34 9.58 46.09
N PRO A 358 2.44 8.61 46.35
CA PRO A 358 1.92 8.33 47.70
C PRO A 358 2.99 7.98 48.75
N ASN A 359 4.16 7.50 48.30
CA ASN A 359 5.26 7.01 49.13
C ASN A 359 6.52 7.91 49.06
N GLU A 360 6.45 9.07 48.40
CA GLU A 360 7.61 9.95 48.16
C GLU A 360 7.31 11.42 48.49
N PHE A 361 8.31 12.11 49.04
CA PHE A 361 8.38 13.56 49.20
C PHE A 361 9.49 14.13 48.30
N LEU A 362 9.23 15.24 47.62
CA LEU A 362 10.24 16.05 46.95
C LEU A 362 10.51 17.31 47.81
N LEU A 363 11.76 17.49 48.19
CA LEU A 363 12.24 18.51 49.14
C LEU A 363 13.36 19.35 48.51
N THR A 364 13.45 20.65 48.84
CA THR A 364 14.46 21.55 48.24
C THR A 364 15.54 22.01 49.22
N THR A 365 16.81 21.85 48.83
CA THR A 365 17.99 22.33 49.57
C THR A 365 18.87 23.22 48.69
N GLY A 366 19.73 24.06 49.29
CA GLY A 366 20.63 24.96 48.58
C GLY A 366 21.43 25.87 49.52
N THR A 367 22.26 26.76 48.96
CA THR A 367 23.06 27.73 49.75
C THR A 367 22.27 29.01 50.04
N LYS A 368 21.94 29.77 48.99
CA LYS A 368 21.27 31.08 49.04
C LYS A 368 20.08 31.16 48.09
N ARG A 369 19.23 32.18 48.27
CA ARG A 369 18.07 32.44 47.40
C ARG A 369 18.43 32.77 45.94
N SER A 370 19.68 33.16 45.68
CA SER A 370 20.22 33.49 44.34
C SER A 370 20.85 32.30 43.62
N ASP A 371 21.26 31.28 44.38
CA ASP A 371 22.13 30.22 43.90
C ASP A 371 21.28 29.03 43.43
N PRO A 372 21.79 28.14 42.55
CA PRO A 372 21.03 26.97 42.08
C PRO A 372 20.46 26.11 43.22
N GLY A 373 19.21 25.72 43.07
CA GLY A 373 18.51 24.87 44.04
C GLY A 373 18.54 23.40 43.63
N VAL A 374 18.59 22.49 44.62
CA VAL A 374 18.57 21.04 44.38
C VAL A 374 17.30 20.42 44.98
N GLY A 375 16.55 19.69 44.14
CA GLY A 375 15.43 18.85 44.54
C GLY A 375 15.87 17.42 44.85
N LEU A 376 15.45 16.90 46.00
CA LEU A 376 15.74 15.54 46.49
C LEU A 376 14.45 14.77 46.74
N PHE A 377 14.33 13.56 46.16
CA PHE A 377 13.21 12.65 46.36
C PHE A 377 13.50 11.69 47.51
N VAL A 378 12.68 11.74 48.56
CA VAL A 378 12.86 10.96 49.79
C VAL A 378 11.63 10.09 50.02
N ASN A 379 11.83 8.81 50.37
CA ASN A 379 10.73 7.89 50.69
C ASN A 379 10.14 8.13 52.10
N LEU A 380 9.18 7.29 52.52
CA LEU A 380 8.57 7.38 53.86
C LEU A 380 9.50 6.96 55.02
N ASP A 381 10.65 6.35 54.74
CA ASP A 381 11.64 5.90 55.73
C ASP A 381 12.74 6.97 55.97
N GLY A 382 13.12 7.71 54.92
CA GLY A 382 14.15 8.76 54.92
C GLY A 382 15.24 8.61 53.86
N ASP A 383 15.19 7.57 53.02
CA ASP A 383 16.18 7.29 51.98
C ASP A 383 15.90 8.06 50.67
N VAL A 384 16.96 8.44 49.96
CA VAL A 384 16.86 9.11 48.65
C VAL A 384 16.67 8.07 47.54
N VAL A 385 15.58 8.17 46.78
CA VAL A 385 15.12 7.11 45.85
C VAL A 385 15.24 7.42 44.35
N ARG A 386 15.54 8.67 43.97
CA ARG A 386 15.72 9.10 42.57
C ARG A 386 16.96 9.98 42.41
N GLY A 387 17.31 10.29 41.16
CA GLY A 387 18.27 11.35 40.85
C GLY A 387 17.79 12.73 41.31
N THR A 388 18.73 13.67 41.47
CA THR A 388 18.45 15.05 41.87
C THR A 388 17.87 15.89 40.72
N MET A 389 16.97 16.83 41.04
CA MET A 389 16.54 17.87 40.11
C MET A 389 17.33 19.17 40.34
N GLU A 390 17.66 19.87 39.26
CA GLU A 390 18.44 21.12 39.31
C GLU A 390 17.59 22.31 38.87
N PHE A 391 17.43 23.30 39.75
CA PHE A 391 16.67 24.53 39.51
C PHE A 391 17.62 25.71 39.29
N SER A 392 17.32 26.63 38.37
CA SER A 392 18.21 27.75 38.02
C SER A 392 18.53 28.69 39.21
N SER A 393 17.62 28.79 40.18
CA SER A 393 17.86 29.31 41.52
C SER A 393 17.13 28.46 42.55
N TYR A 394 17.38 28.68 43.85
CA TYR A 394 16.52 28.15 44.89
C TYR A 394 15.06 28.59 44.65
N PRO A 395 14.07 27.66 44.67
CA PRO A 395 12.69 27.99 44.32
C PRO A 395 11.96 28.74 45.43
N GLU A 396 11.33 29.86 45.06
CA GLU A 396 10.52 30.72 45.94
C GLU A 396 9.16 30.08 46.25
N SER A 397 8.69 29.19 45.37
CA SER A 397 7.51 28.36 45.50
C SER A 397 7.64 27.11 44.62
N LEU A 398 7.15 25.97 45.10
CA LEU A 398 7.21 24.68 44.39
C LEU A 398 5.83 24.03 44.35
N VAL A 399 5.43 23.54 43.18
CA VAL A 399 4.13 22.91 42.92
C VAL A 399 4.30 21.68 42.01
N LEU A 400 3.33 20.76 42.07
CA LEU A 400 3.26 19.58 41.21
C LEU A 400 1.96 19.61 40.39
N ASP A 401 2.08 19.41 39.09
CA ASP A 401 0.96 19.06 38.21
C ASP A 401 1.13 17.61 37.76
N ASN A 402 0.48 16.72 38.50
CA ASN A 402 0.34 15.32 38.11
C ASN A 402 -0.96 15.19 37.30
N GLY A 403 -0.91 14.50 36.16
CA GLY A 403 -2.09 14.36 35.28
C GLY A 403 -3.24 13.56 35.90
N GLU A 404 -4.36 13.47 35.19
CA GLU A 404 -5.59 12.81 35.69
C GLU A 404 -5.38 11.35 36.14
N SER A 405 -4.35 10.69 35.58
CA SER A 405 -3.85 9.36 35.97
C SER A 405 -3.43 9.23 37.44
N ALA A 406 -3.22 10.34 38.17
CA ALA A 406 -2.93 10.33 39.61
C ALA A 406 -4.04 9.72 40.49
N SER A 407 -5.19 9.40 39.89
CA SER A 407 -6.29 8.65 40.50
C SER A 407 -6.14 7.12 40.43
N MET A 408 -5.19 6.59 39.64
CA MET A 408 -4.99 5.14 39.44
C MET A 408 -3.88 4.60 40.35
N PRO A 409 -4.13 3.55 41.18
CA PRO A 409 -3.16 3.01 42.13
C PRO A 409 -2.19 1.98 41.49
N SER A 410 -1.77 2.20 40.25
CA SER A 410 -0.94 1.27 39.46
C SER A 410 0.53 1.73 39.42
N ASP A 411 1.48 0.80 39.53
CA ASP A 411 2.93 1.05 39.41
C ASP A 411 3.42 1.45 37.99
N GLU A 412 2.51 1.73 37.06
CA GLU A 412 2.85 2.26 35.74
C GLU A 412 3.21 3.76 35.84
N ALA A 413 4.23 4.20 35.10
CA ALA A 413 4.87 5.49 35.32
C ALA A 413 3.90 6.67 35.09
N ALA A 414 3.45 7.27 36.20
CA ALA A 414 2.57 8.43 36.19
C ALA A 414 3.32 9.68 35.70
N GLU A 415 2.91 10.22 34.54
CA GLU A 415 3.43 11.49 34.05
C GLU A 415 3.13 12.63 35.03
N GLY A 416 4.18 13.34 35.45
CA GLY A 416 4.05 14.47 36.35
C GLY A 416 5.14 15.51 36.16
N TRP A 417 4.73 16.76 36.37
CA TRP A 417 5.58 17.94 36.22
C TRP A 417 5.82 18.62 37.57
N VAL A 418 7.05 19.04 37.80
CA VAL A 418 7.42 19.98 38.85
C VAL A 418 7.42 21.37 38.26
N LEU A 419 6.75 22.29 38.94
CA LEU A 419 6.65 23.70 38.56
C LEU A 419 7.28 24.53 39.68
N ALA A 420 8.41 25.15 39.37
CA ALA A 420 9.26 25.87 40.31
C ALA A 420 9.29 27.35 39.95
N MET A 421 8.94 28.22 40.90
CA MET A 421 9.10 29.66 40.73
C MET A 421 10.54 30.04 41.09
N VAL A 422 11.30 30.47 40.09
CA VAL A 422 12.75 30.70 40.18
C VAL A 422 13.13 32.06 39.60
N ARG A 423 14.35 32.50 39.90
CA ARG A 423 14.93 33.72 39.34
C ARG A 423 16.06 33.34 38.40
N GLN A 424 16.03 33.88 37.19
CA GLN A 424 17.02 33.61 36.16
C GLN A 424 17.77 34.92 35.83
N LYS A 425 19.09 34.87 35.80
CA LYS A 425 19.92 36.02 35.39
C LYS A 425 20.29 35.88 33.91
N VAL A 426 19.84 36.82 33.08
CA VAL A 426 20.01 36.80 31.62
C VAL A 426 20.43 38.19 31.16
N ASN A 427 21.59 38.29 30.49
CA ASN A 427 22.17 39.56 30.03
C ASN A 427 22.25 40.60 31.17
N GLU A 428 22.85 40.19 32.28
CA GLU A 428 23.00 40.91 33.56
C GLU A 428 21.71 41.26 34.32
N LYS A 429 20.56 41.41 33.64
CA LYS A 429 19.25 41.54 34.28
C LYS A 429 18.82 40.26 35.00
N SER A 430 18.08 40.42 36.09
CA SER A 430 17.41 39.31 36.78
C SER A 430 15.92 39.32 36.43
N ARG A 431 15.33 38.17 36.08
CA ARG A 431 13.91 38.01 35.78
C ARG A 431 13.26 36.91 36.61
N ARG A 432 11.97 37.06 36.93
CA ARG A 432 11.15 35.98 37.51
C ARG A 432 10.59 35.11 36.41
N CYS A 433 10.64 33.80 36.63
CA CYS A 433 10.05 32.83 35.73
C CYS A 433 9.53 31.59 36.49
N ILE A 434 8.58 30.92 35.86
CA ILE A 434 8.18 29.56 36.22
C ILE A 434 9.03 28.63 35.36
N GLU A 435 9.78 27.75 36.01
CA GLU A 435 10.59 26.70 35.39
C GLU A 435 9.83 25.38 35.57
N MET A 436 9.58 24.66 34.48
CA MET A 436 8.88 23.39 34.50
C MET A 436 9.80 22.25 34.02
N GLN A 437 9.79 21.15 34.77
CA GLN A 437 10.57 19.94 34.51
C GLN A 437 9.73 18.69 34.81
N ARG A 438 9.94 17.63 34.03
CA ARG A 438 9.39 16.29 34.34
C ARG A 438 10.18 15.62 35.47
N TRP A 439 9.49 14.94 36.38
CA TRP A 439 10.13 14.16 37.46
C TRP A 439 10.15 12.63 37.21
N ASP A 440 9.54 12.20 36.11
CA ASP A 440 9.36 10.80 35.72
C ASP A 440 10.37 10.31 34.65
N VAL A 441 11.27 11.19 34.18
CA VAL A 441 12.32 10.89 33.18
C VAL A 441 13.73 11.00 33.77
N ASP A 442 14.74 10.49 33.06
CA ASP A 442 16.15 10.61 33.47
C ASP A 442 16.56 12.08 33.64
N PRO A 443 17.38 12.46 34.66
CA PRO A 443 17.76 13.86 34.89
C PRO A 443 18.42 14.56 33.69
N GLY A 444 19.17 13.82 32.87
CA GLY A 444 19.79 14.34 31.63
C GLY A 444 18.82 14.54 30.46
N GLU A 445 17.60 14.00 30.55
CA GLU A 445 16.48 14.28 29.64
C GLU A 445 15.57 15.37 30.22
N ALA A 446 15.29 15.33 31.53
CA ALA A 446 14.57 16.39 32.26
C ALA A 446 15.19 17.77 32.04
N HIS A 447 16.52 17.87 32.14
CA HIS A 447 17.25 19.13 31.92
C HIS A 447 17.10 19.67 30.48
N ARG A 448 17.07 18.80 29.46
CA ARG A 448 16.88 19.19 28.05
C ARG A 448 15.43 19.51 27.69
N SER A 449 14.49 18.96 28.45
CA SER A 449 13.05 19.23 28.33
C SER A 449 12.57 20.35 29.25
N LYS A 450 13.50 21.11 29.86
CA LYS A 450 13.20 22.25 30.72
C LYS A 450 12.46 23.33 29.93
N GLU A 451 11.30 23.73 30.45
CA GLU A 451 10.46 24.80 29.90
C GLU A 451 10.43 26.01 30.83
N ILE A 452 10.27 27.20 30.25
CA ILE A 452 10.25 28.45 31.00
C ILE A 452 9.08 29.34 30.56
N ILE A 453 8.34 29.91 31.52
CA ILE A 453 7.44 31.05 31.34
C ILE A 453 8.01 32.24 32.12
N VAL A 454 8.25 33.36 31.44
CA VAL A 454 8.70 34.61 32.09
C VAL A 454 7.48 35.36 32.65
N LEU A 455 7.56 35.81 33.90
CA LEU A 455 6.50 36.58 34.56
C LEU A 455 6.81 38.09 34.63
N GLY A 456 8.09 38.47 34.66
CA GLY A 456 8.53 39.87 34.68
C GLY A 456 10.02 40.04 34.96
N ASP A 457 10.57 41.18 34.58
CA ASP A 457 11.91 41.63 35.01
C ASP A 457 11.88 42.04 36.49
N ILE A 458 13.02 41.96 37.18
CA ILE A 458 13.18 42.41 38.56
C ILE A 458 13.96 43.73 38.53
N GLU A 459 13.35 44.82 39.01
CA GLU A 459 14.03 46.11 39.14
C GLU A 459 15.01 46.10 40.34
N GLU A 460 16.26 46.47 40.10
CA GLU A 460 17.34 46.51 41.12
C GLU A 460 17.19 47.67 42.12
N THR A 461 16.15 48.49 41.97
CA THR A 461 15.81 49.67 42.79
C THR A 461 14.99 49.35 44.04
N LEU A 462 14.35 48.17 44.09
CA LEU A 462 13.56 47.74 45.24
C LEU A 462 14.47 47.26 46.38
N GLU A 463 14.07 47.57 47.62
CA GLU A 463 14.74 47.01 48.80
C GLU A 463 14.75 45.48 48.74
N ALA A 464 15.86 44.86 49.15
CA ALA A 464 16.12 43.44 48.92
C ALA A 464 15.01 42.51 49.43
N ASP A 465 14.37 42.85 50.55
CA ASP A 465 13.22 42.10 51.08
C ASP A 465 11.90 42.41 50.33
N ALA A 466 11.65 43.66 49.94
CA ALA A 466 10.45 44.06 49.21
C ALA A 466 10.31 43.32 47.86
N ALA A 467 11.43 43.08 47.17
CA ALA A 467 11.48 42.34 45.90
C ALA A 467 11.02 40.87 45.99
N PHE A 468 10.86 40.27 47.18
CA PHE A 468 10.41 38.87 47.34
C PHE A 468 8.89 38.68 47.37
N PHE A 469 8.11 39.75 47.44
CA PHE A 469 6.68 39.67 47.69
C PHE A 469 5.81 39.80 46.42
N GLY A 470 4.54 39.39 46.52
CA GLY A 470 3.57 39.50 45.42
C GLY A 470 3.56 38.35 44.40
N TYR A 471 4.42 37.33 44.55
CA TYR A 471 4.51 36.21 43.59
C TYR A 471 4.36 34.85 44.29
N GLY A 472 3.75 33.88 43.60
CA GLY A 472 3.71 32.50 44.08
C GLY A 472 2.95 31.52 43.18
N LEU A 473 3.16 30.22 43.41
CA LEU A 473 2.47 29.10 42.77
C LEU A 473 1.61 28.35 43.80
N ARG A 474 0.44 27.87 43.40
CA ARG A 474 -0.44 27.10 44.28
C ARG A 474 -1.30 26.09 43.52
N ASN A 475 -1.39 24.85 44.00
CA ASN A 475 -2.49 23.97 43.58
C ASN A 475 -3.80 24.44 44.23
N ALA A 476 -4.78 24.73 43.40
CA ALA A 476 -6.14 25.02 43.83
C ALA A 476 -6.76 23.80 44.54
N ARG A 477 -7.72 24.05 45.44
CA ARG A 477 -8.44 22.98 46.15
C ARG A 477 -9.39 22.17 45.26
N GLN A 478 -9.75 22.68 44.09
CA GLN A 478 -10.51 21.97 43.07
C GLN A 478 -9.99 22.37 41.68
N SER A 479 -9.91 21.40 40.77
CA SER A 479 -9.60 21.65 39.36
C SER A 479 -10.69 22.51 38.69
N SER A 480 -10.29 23.55 37.97
CA SER A 480 -11.22 24.33 37.14
C SER A 480 -11.25 23.77 35.72
N GLU A 481 -12.44 23.55 35.15
CA GLU A 481 -12.59 23.19 33.74
C GLU A 481 -12.63 24.47 32.89
N LEU A 482 -11.68 24.60 31.96
CA LEU A 482 -11.51 25.78 31.10
C LEU A 482 -11.79 25.43 29.64
N ALA A 483 -12.50 26.31 28.93
CA ALA A 483 -12.75 26.14 27.50
C ALA A 483 -11.47 26.38 26.67
N VAL A 484 -11.17 25.47 25.76
CA VAL A 484 -10.02 25.52 24.85
C VAL A 484 -10.54 25.36 23.42
N THR A 485 -11.14 26.43 22.91
CA THR A 485 -11.81 26.50 21.61
C THR A 485 -10.93 26.02 20.45
N GLY A 486 -9.62 26.27 20.49
CA GLY A 486 -8.65 25.81 19.51
C GLY A 486 -8.70 24.31 19.17
N ILE A 487 -9.04 23.46 20.14
CA ILE A 487 -9.18 22.00 19.92
C ILE A 487 -10.37 21.74 19.01
N SER A 488 -11.51 22.36 19.34
CA SER A 488 -12.73 22.25 18.54
C SER A 488 -12.53 22.85 17.14
N THR A 489 -11.83 23.98 17.00
CA THR A 489 -11.63 24.60 15.69
C THR A 489 -10.69 23.82 14.80
N SER A 490 -9.63 23.17 15.33
CA SER A 490 -8.78 22.28 14.51
C SER A 490 -9.48 20.97 14.14
N LEU A 491 -10.23 20.34 15.05
CA LEU A 491 -10.80 18.99 14.84
C LEU A 491 -12.19 18.93 14.21
N ARG A 492 -13.04 19.95 14.37
CA ARG A 492 -14.43 19.93 13.86
C ARG A 492 -14.46 19.65 12.36
N LEU A 493 -15.27 18.67 11.95
CA LEU A 493 -15.36 18.32 10.54
C LEU A 493 -16.06 19.43 9.74
N ARG A 494 -15.53 19.69 8.54
CA ARG A 494 -16.06 20.63 7.56
C ARG A 494 -15.97 20.03 6.17
N ARG A 495 -16.92 20.41 5.31
CA ARG A 495 -16.90 20.03 3.90
C ARG A 495 -15.79 20.80 3.17
N LEU A 496 -14.97 20.09 2.40
CA LEU A 496 -14.03 20.67 1.45
C LEU A 496 -14.76 21.02 0.14
N LYS A 497 -14.56 22.23 -0.36
CA LYS A 497 -15.19 22.70 -1.61
C LYS A 497 -14.24 22.49 -2.79
N VAL A 498 -14.45 21.38 -3.50
CA VAL A 498 -13.73 21.06 -4.75
C VAL A 498 -14.22 21.98 -5.86
N LYS A 499 -15.53 22.03 -6.07
CA LYS A 499 -16.25 22.95 -6.98
C LYS A 499 -17.08 23.94 -6.17
N ASP A 500 -17.36 25.10 -6.76
CA ASP A 500 -18.19 26.16 -6.16
C ASP A 500 -19.64 25.71 -5.96
N THR A 501 -19.87 25.07 -4.82
CA THR A 501 -21.13 24.45 -4.44
C THR A 501 -21.69 25.12 -3.19
N ILE A 502 -23.00 25.37 -3.21
CA ILE A 502 -23.74 25.96 -2.09
C ILE A 502 -24.04 24.86 -1.07
N ASP A 503 -23.83 25.14 0.21
CA ASP A 503 -24.01 24.16 1.28
C ASP A 503 -25.50 23.85 1.50
N SER A 504 -25.85 22.56 1.45
CA SER A 504 -27.20 22.06 1.63
C SER A 504 -27.69 22.21 3.07
N GLU A 505 -29.00 22.20 3.30
CA GLU A 505 -29.59 22.03 4.64
C GLU A 505 -29.03 20.79 5.37
N ALA A 506 -28.70 19.73 4.63
CA ALA A 506 -28.04 18.54 5.17
C ALA A 506 -26.59 18.82 5.62
N ASP A 507 -25.82 19.62 4.86
CA ASP A 507 -24.47 20.03 5.22
C ASP A 507 -24.49 20.96 6.45
N GLN A 508 -25.45 21.89 6.51
CA GLN A 508 -25.65 22.80 7.65
C GLN A 508 -26.03 22.02 8.91
N LYS A 509 -26.98 21.08 8.81
CA LYS A 509 -27.37 20.20 9.92
C LYS A 509 -26.17 19.40 10.42
N ARG A 510 -25.42 18.75 9.52
CA ARG A 510 -24.23 17.99 9.89
C ARG A 510 -23.19 18.87 10.58
N THR A 511 -22.91 20.06 10.05
CA THR A 511 -21.98 21.04 10.66
C THR A 511 -22.36 21.34 12.12
N ALA A 512 -23.65 21.51 12.42
CA ALA A 512 -24.15 21.74 13.78
C ALA A 512 -24.17 20.49 14.68
N GLU A 513 -24.01 19.28 14.13
CA GLU A 513 -23.82 18.03 14.88
C GLU A 513 -22.31 17.80 15.17
N GLU A 514 -21.45 18.03 14.16
CA GLU A 514 -19.98 17.96 14.28
C GLU A 514 -19.44 19.01 15.26
N ASP A 515 -20.01 20.22 15.32
CA ASP A 515 -19.60 21.26 16.28
C ASP A 515 -19.92 20.89 17.73
N LYS A 516 -21.06 20.24 17.97
CA LYS A 516 -21.42 19.71 19.30
C LYS A 516 -20.53 18.55 19.71
N LEU A 517 -20.07 17.75 18.74
CA LEU A 517 -19.11 16.68 18.98
C LEU A 517 -17.73 17.25 19.32
N ALA A 518 -17.24 18.22 18.53
CA ALA A 518 -15.95 18.87 18.74
C ALA A 518 -15.88 19.65 20.07
N ALA A 519 -16.99 20.25 20.51
CA ALA A 519 -17.08 20.93 21.80
C ALA A 519 -16.85 20.00 23.01
N ARG A 520 -17.09 18.68 22.88
CA ARG A 520 -16.78 17.70 23.95
C ARG A 520 -15.29 17.61 24.26
N PHE A 521 -14.44 17.93 23.29
CA PHE A 521 -12.98 17.89 23.43
C PHE A 521 -12.37 19.26 23.77
N SER A 522 -13.17 20.33 23.86
CA SER A 522 -12.70 21.69 24.15
C SER A 522 -12.70 22.04 25.64
N GLN A 523 -12.63 21.06 26.54
CA GLN A 523 -12.48 21.30 27.99
C GLN A 523 -11.14 20.75 28.48
N VAL A 524 -10.41 21.55 29.27
CA VAL A 524 -9.14 21.15 29.88
C VAL A 524 -9.16 21.53 31.37
N ARG A 525 -8.69 20.64 32.24
CA ARG A 525 -8.58 20.91 33.67
C ARG A 525 -7.34 21.72 33.99
N ALA A 526 -7.52 22.76 34.81
CA ALA A 526 -6.45 23.58 35.35
C ALA A 526 -6.39 23.40 36.88
N ASN A 527 -5.21 22.99 37.37
CA ASN A 527 -4.96 22.69 38.78
C ASN A 527 -4.08 23.76 39.45
N VAL A 528 -3.19 24.39 38.68
CA VAL A 528 -2.17 25.32 39.17
C VAL A 528 -2.64 26.76 38.98
N LEU A 529 -2.73 27.49 40.08
CA LEU A 529 -2.83 28.95 40.10
C LEU A 529 -1.44 29.56 40.24
N THR A 530 -1.21 30.67 39.56
CA THR A 530 -0.07 31.56 39.80
C THR A 530 -0.57 32.98 40.01
N TYR A 531 0.13 33.74 40.86
CA TYR A 531 -0.11 35.16 41.05
C TYR A 531 1.19 35.95 40.91
N ALA A 532 1.06 37.18 40.43
CA ALA A 532 2.18 38.06 40.12
C ALA A 532 1.74 39.53 40.30
N VAL A 533 2.21 40.16 41.36
CA VAL A 533 1.88 41.53 41.82
C VAL A 533 0.37 41.70 42.08
N ASP A 534 -0.37 42.12 41.04
CA ASP A 534 -1.80 42.40 40.99
C ASP A 534 -2.59 41.38 40.16
N ARG A 535 -1.90 40.45 39.50
CA ARG A 535 -2.50 39.46 38.60
C ARG A 535 -2.71 38.11 39.24
N VAL A 536 -3.77 37.43 38.83
CA VAL A 536 -4.01 36.00 39.11
C VAL A 536 -4.29 35.28 37.80
N SER A 537 -3.64 34.15 37.58
CA SER A 537 -3.71 33.36 36.35
C SER A 537 -3.83 31.87 36.64
N TRP A 538 -4.57 31.15 35.79
CA TRP A 538 -4.43 29.71 35.66
C TRP A 538 -3.17 29.40 34.85
N LEU A 539 -2.43 28.38 35.28
CA LEU A 539 -1.38 27.76 34.49
C LEU A 539 -1.88 26.41 33.98
N VAL A 540 -2.04 26.31 32.65
CA VAL A 540 -2.79 25.22 32.01
C VAL A 540 -1.86 24.38 31.14
N ARG A 541 -1.84 23.06 31.33
CA ARG A 541 -1.15 22.13 30.42
C ARG A 541 -1.90 22.14 29.08
N GLU A 542 -1.27 22.68 28.04
CA GLU A 542 -1.85 22.83 26.70
C GLU A 542 -1.89 21.45 26.00
N PRO A 543 -3.04 20.95 25.52
CA PRO A 543 -3.11 19.60 24.96
C PRO A 543 -2.23 19.40 23.72
N MET A 544 -1.68 18.20 23.57
CA MET A 544 -0.70 17.83 22.54
C MET A 544 -1.11 18.24 21.12
N LEU A 545 -2.40 18.17 20.79
CA LEU A 545 -2.97 18.65 19.52
C LEU A 545 -2.52 20.08 19.20
N LEU A 546 -2.69 21.01 20.15
CA LEU A 546 -2.39 22.42 19.93
C LEU A 546 -0.90 22.68 19.86
N GLN A 547 -0.10 22.03 20.70
CA GLN A 547 1.37 22.12 20.64
C GLN A 547 1.88 21.73 19.25
N LEU A 548 1.47 20.55 18.75
CA LEU A 548 1.94 20.01 17.48
C LEU A 548 1.34 20.75 16.27
N ASP A 549 0.06 21.14 16.32
CA ASP A 549 -0.56 21.95 15.27
C ASP A 549 0.05 23.35 15.19
N LYS A 550 0.43 23.96 16.31
CA LYS A 550 1.17 25.24 16.39
C LYS A 550 2.58 25.10 15.81
N GLN A 551 3.30 24.02 16.09
CA GLN A 551 4.59 23.73 15.45
C GLN A 551 4.45 23.54 13.93
N LEU A 552 3.41 22.85 13.46
CA LEU A 552 3.14 22.70 12.02
C LEU A 552 2.69 24.03 11.36
N ARG A 553 1.92 24.87 12.04
CA ARG A 553 1.57 26.23 11.58
C ARG A 553 2.81 27.13 11.49
N LEU A 554 3.75 27.03 12.44
CA LEU A 554 5.02 27.79 12.39
C LEU A 554 5.92 27.35 11.23
N ALA A 555 5.79 26.12 10.74
CA ALA A 555 6.48 25.66 9.53
C ALA A 555 5.85 26.22 8.23
N MET A 556 4.64 26.79 8.28
CA MET A 556 3.95 27.39 7.12
C MET A 556 4.36 28.86 6.99
N THR A 557 5.31 29.17 6.11
CA THR A 557 5.81 30.53 5.92
C THR A 557 5.33 31.12 4.60
N LYS A 558 4.82 32.36 4.63
CA LYS A 558 4.59 33.18 3.43
C LYS A 558 5.60 34.32 3.44
N ALA A 559 6.49 34.37 2.47
CA ALA A 559 7.48 35.43 2.36
C ALA A 559 6.82 36.79 2.05
N THR A 560 7.55 37.88 2.24
CA THR A 560 7.09 39.24 1.87
C THR A 560 6.75 39.36 0.38
N ASP A 561 7.38 38.54 -0.46
CA ASP A 561 7.25 38.52 -1.91
C ASP A 561 6.11 37.56 -2.35
N GLU A 562 5.15 37.31 -1.46
CA GLU A 562 4.01 36.37 -1.54
C GLU A 562 4.33 34.88 -1.73
N VAL A 563 5.57 34.53 -2.10
CA VAL A 563 6.04 33.15 -2.27
C VAL A 563 5.85 32.30 -1.00
N LEU A 564 5.13 31.19 -1.12
CA LEU A 564 5.03 30.18 -0.06
C LEU A 564 6.35 29.42 0.15
N SER A 565 6.64 29.07 1.40
CA SER A 565 7.68 28.13 1.79
C SER A 565 7.21 27.28 2.98
N ILE A 566 7.80 26.08 3.12
CA ILE A 566 7.46 25.14 4.18
C ILE A 566 8.76 24.67 4.83
N ASP A 567 8.88 24.83 6.16
CA ASP A 567 10.02 24.33 6.94
C ASP A 567 9.91 22.80 7.09
N VAL A 568 10.43 22.09 6.09
CA VAL A 568 10.48 20.63 6.06
C VAL A 568 11.21 20.04 7.29
N PRO A 569 12.36 20.57 7.78
CA PRO A 569 12.95 20.15 9.05
C PRO A 569 12.01 20.22 10.28
N VAL A 570 11.21 21.27 10.44
CA VAL A 570 10.23 21.38 11.54
C VAL A 570 9.11 20.34 11.38
N VAL A 571 8.55 20.17 10.18
CA VAL A 571 7.54 19.14 9.91
C VAL A 571 8.09 17.73 10.18
N GLN A 572 9.35 17.46 9.82
CA GLN A 572 10.03 16.19 10.13
C GLN A 572 10.28 16.01 11.64
N ARG A 573 10.51 17.08 12.41
CA ARG A 573 10.64 17.00 13.88
C ARG A 573 9.33 16.50 14.50
N VAL A 574 8.20 17.08 14.11
CA VAL A 574 6.85 16.67 14.54
C VAL A 574 6.57 15.21 14.17
N VAL A 575 6.79 14.82 12.91
CA VAL A 575 6.54 13.44 12.42
C VAL A 575 7.40 12.40 13.14
N ASN A 576 8.65 12.73 13.48
CA ASN A 576 9.51 11.81 14.24
C ASN A 576 9.16 11.75 15.73
N GLY A 577 8.69 12.85 16.34
CA GLY A 577 8.23 12.87 17.73
C GLY A 577 7.03 11.94 17.98
N ILE A 578 6.07 11.91 17.05
CA ILE A 578 4.87 11.06 17.13
C ILE A 578 5.05 9.63 16.60
N ARG A 579 6.30 9.21 16.33
CA ARG A 579 6.60 7.97 15.62
C ARG A 579 6.72 6.78 16.59
N GLY A 580 5.75 5.88 16.54
CA GLY A 580 5.69 4.72 17.43
C GLY A 580 4.95 4.99 18.75
N GLN A 581 4.31 6.16 18.90
CA GLN A 581 3.32 6.39 19.94
C GLN A 581 2.02 5.64 19.62
N GLU A 582 1.55 4.84 20.57
CA GLU A 582 0.23 4.23 20.58
C GLU A 582 -0.72 5.11 21.41
N PRO A 583 -1.93 5.45 20.90
CA PRO A 583 -2.84 6.35 21.61
C PRO A 583 -3.49 5.66 22.81
N ARG A 584 -3.52 6.36 23.94
CA ARG A 584 -4.11 5.93 25.21
C ARG A 584 -5.62 6.19 25.27
N ASP A 585 -6.11 7.23 24.59
CA ASP A 585 -7.52 7.63 24.57
C ASP A 585 -8.03 8.06 23.17
N GLU A 586 -9.33 8.37 23.08
CA GLU A 586 -10.01 8.79 21.84
C GLU A 586 -9.47 10.12 21.28
N LEU A 587 -9.14 11.08 22.15
CA LEU A 587 -8.61 12.39 21.76
C LEU A 587 -7.18 12.28 21.23
N GLU A 588 -6.35 11.44 21.84
CA GLU A 588 -5.01 11.13 21.37
C GLU A 588 -5.03 10.37 20.04
N PHE A 589 -5.93 9.40 19.86
CA PHE A 589 -6.13 8.71 18.58
C PHE A 589 -6.47 9.68 17.45
N VAL A 590 -7.44 10.58 17.68
CA VAL A 590 -7.83 11.61 16.71
C VAL A 590 -6.71 12.61 16.47
N THR A 591 -5.98 13.01 17.52
CA THR A 591 -4.86 13.96 17.46
C THR A 591 -3.69 13.42 16.66
N LEU A 592 -3.21 12.21 16.97
CA LEU A 592 -2.12 11.58 16.24
C LEU A 592 -2.48 11.38 14.76
N THR A 593 -3.74 11.06 14.47
CA THR A 593 -4.25 10.96 13.09
C THR A 593 -4.23 12.33 12.40
N TYR A 594 -4.85 13.35 13.00
CA TYR A 594 -4.87 14.72 12.47
C TYR A 594 -3.46 15.28 12.20
N ILE A 595 -2.52 15.13 13.14
CA ILE A 595 -1.15 15.64 12.99
C ILE A 595 -0.39 14.89 11.89
N ARG A 596 -0.54 13.55 11.79
CA ARG A 596 0.04 12.77 10.68
C ARG A 596 -0.50 13.23 9.33
N GLN A 597 -1.81 13.48 9.24
CA GLN A 597 -2.46 14.00 8.02
C GLN A 597 -1.96 15.42 7.67
N LYS A 598 -1.88 16.33 8.63
CA LYS A 598 -1.40 17.70 8.39
C LYS A 598 0.06 17.73 7.94
N ALA A 599 0.93 16.98 8.61
CA ALA A 599 2.33 16.89 8.24
C ALA A 599 2.53 16.29 6.84
N ALA A 600 1.77 15.25 6.48
CA ALA A 600 1.81 14.65 5.15
C ALA A 600 1.33 15.63 4.05
N LEU A 601 0.27 16.41 4.29
CA LEU A 601 -0.18 17.46 3.38
C LEU A 601 0.88 18.57 3.21
N LEU A 602 1.59 18.97 4.27
CA LEU A 602 2.68 19.97 4.18
C LEU A 602 3.90 19.45 3.42
N LEU A 603 4.30 18.18 3.64
CA LEU A 603 5.37 17.55 2.87
C LEU A 603 5.01 17.43 1.37
N PHE A 604 3.75 17.10 1.07
CA PHE A 604 3.24 17.04 -0.30
C PHE A 604 3.13 18.42 -0.96
N GLY A 605 2.65 19.44 -0.23
CA GLY A 605 2.65 20.83 -0.65
C GLY A 605 4.06 21.33 -0.99
N ASN A 606 5.09 20.91 -0.24
CA ASN A 606 6.47 21.22 -0.58
C ASN A 606 6.93 20.53 -1.90
N LEU A 607 6.54 19.28 -2.18
CA LEU A 607 6.84 18.65 -3.47
C LEU A 607 6.14 19.38 -4.63
N ILE A 608 4.91 19.85 -4.45
CA ILE A 608 4.20 20.67 -5.45
C ILE A 608 4.93 22.01 -5.66
N LEU A 609 5.32 22.69 -4.58
CA LEU A 609 6.10 23.95 -4.63
C LEU A 609 7.48 23.79 -5.28
N GLN A 610 8.13 22.63 -5.17
CA GLN A 610 9.36 22.33 -5.91
C GLN A 610 9.06 22.03 -7.39
N THR A 611 7.95 21.36 -7.67
CA THR A 611 7.49 21.02 -9.03
C THR A 611 7.10 22.26 -9.84
N THR A 612 6.34 23.21 -9.27
CA THR A 612 6.02 24.50 -9.94
C THR A 612 7.24 25.35 -10.21
N ARG A 613 8.31 25.23 -9.40
CA ARG A 613 9.61 25.89 -9.60
C ARG A 613 10.51 25.17 -10.61
N GLY A 614 10.04 24.09 -11.24
CA GLY A 614 10.83 23.32 -12.20
C GLY A 614 11.93 22.45 -11.56
N VAL A 615 11.88 22.20 -10.25
CA VAL A 615 12.93 21.49 -9.50
C VAL A 615 12.55 20.02 -9.28
N ILE A 616 13.44 19.11 -9.70
CA ILE A 616 13.35 17.69 -9.34
C ILE A 616 13.80 17.53 -7.88
N SER A 617 12.92 16.98 -7.05
CA SER A 617 13.14 16.78 -5.61
C SER A 617 14.10 15.63 -5.33
N TYR A 618 14.79 15.67 -4.18
CA TYR A 618 15.61 14.55 -3.76
C TYR A 618 14.77 13.30 -3.49
N GLU A 619 15.30 12.14 -3.89
CA GLU A 619 14.66 10.83 -3.74
C GLU A 619 14.26 10.49 -2.30
N HIS A 620 14.99 11.02 -1.31
CA HIS A 620 14.66 10.83 0.09
C HIS A 620 13.44 11.65 0.54
N ASP A 621 13.18 12.82 -0.05
CA ASP A 621 12.00 13.66 0.27
C ASP A 621 10.74 13.14 -0.42
N LYS A 622 10.85 12.63 -1.65
CA LYS A 622 9.79 11.86 -2.32
C LYS A 622 9.31 10.71 -1.43
N ARG A 623 10.24 9.89 -0.93
CA ARG A 623 9.94 8.74 -0.04
C ARG A 623 9.38 9.17 1.32
N ARG A 624 9.93 10.21 1.96
CA ARG A 624 9.36 10.77 3.21
C ARG A 624 7.91 11.19 3.04
N THR A 625 7.57 11.79 1.90
CA THR A 625 6.20 12.24 1.60
C THR A 625 5.28 11.06 1.29
N GLU A 626 5.73 10.08 0.52
CA GLU A 626 5.03 8.82 0.26
C GLU A 626 4.73 8.03 1.55
N ASP A 627 5.74 7.87 2.42
CA ASP A 627 5.60 7.27 3.75
C ASP A 627 4.56 8.03 4.60
N ALA A 628 4.65 9.36 4.63
CA ALA A 628 3.75 10.21 5.43
C ALA A 628 2.30 10.16 4.92
N LEU A 629 2.07 10.27 3.60
CA LEU A 629 0.75 10.14 2.99
C LEU A 629 0.13 8.76 3.26
N THR A 630 0.94 7.70 3.18
CA THR A 630 0.49 6.32 3.42
C THR A 630 0.17 6.09 4.90
N ALA A 631 0.99 6.60 5.82
CA ALA A 631 0.83 6.44 7.27
C ALA A 631 -0.19 7.40 7.91
N GLY A 632 -0.52 8.52 7.25
CA GLY A 632 -1.59 9.44 7.67
C GLY A 632 -2.99 9.01 7.22
N GLU A 633 -3.10 8.06 6.28
CA GLU A 633 -4.37 7.56 5.74
C GLU A 633 -5.33 8.68 5.27
N ILE A 634 -4.78 9.71 4.60
CA ILE A 634 -5.56 10.82 4.00
C ILE A 634 -6.47 10.29 2.88
N ASP A 635 -7.75 10.68 2.85
CA ASP A 635 -8.66 10.43 1.73
C ASP A 635 -8.01 10.90 0.42
N PRO A 636 -7.76 10.01 -0.56
CA PRO A 636 -7.06 10.37 -1.78
C PRO A 636 -7.65 11.57 -2.52
N ARG A 637 -8.97 11.78 -2.43
CA ARG A 637 -9.63 12.92 -3.09
C ARG A 637 -9.04 14.26 -2.64
N ILE A 638 -8.64 14.39 -1.37
CA ILE A 638 -7.98 15.58 -0.84
C ILE A 638 -6.65 15.82 -1.59
N VAL A 639 -5.82 14.79 -1.70
CA VAL A 639 -4.51 14.84 -2.39
C VAL A 639 -4.67 15.21 -3.87
N LEU A 640 -5.73 14.70 -4.53
CA LEU A 640 -6.02 14.98 -5.93
C LEU A 640 -6.47 16.44 -6.18
N THR A 641 -7.11 17.12 -5.22
CA THR A 641 -7.50 18.55 -5.39
C THR A 641 -6.30 19.48 -5.60
N LEU A 642 -5.10 19.06 -5.16
CA LEU A 642 -3.87 19.84 -5.24
C LEU A 642 -3.04 19.54 -6.50
N VAL A 643 -3.50 18.67 -7.41
CA VAL A 643 -2.73 18.24 -8.59
C VAL A 643 -3.61 18.12 -9.85
N PRO A 644 -3.72 19.19 -10.66
CA PRO A 644 -4.33 19.08 -11.98
C PRO A 644 -3.54 18.14 -12.91
N PRO A 645 -4.21 17.37 -13.79
CA PRO A 645 -5.65 17.41 -14.09
C PRO A 645 -6.53 16.50 -13.19
N PHE A 646 -5.99 15.90 -12.13
CA PHE A 646 -6.70 14.86 -11.36
C PHE A 646 -7.79 15.40 -10.43
N ASP A 647 -7.84 16.71 -10.22
CA ASP A 647 -8.95 17.44 -9.59
C ASP A 647 -10.28 17.19 -10.32
N SER A 648 -10.23 17.04 -11.66
CA SER A 648 -11.40 16.77 -12.49
C SER A 648 -11.99 15.36 -12.31
N GLU A 649 -11.18 14.39 -11.85
CA GLU A 649 -11.55 12.98 -11.67
C GLU A 649 -12.23 12.71 -10.32
N ILE A 650 -12.42 13.73 -9.48
CA ILE A 650 -12.96 13.59 -8.13
C ILE A 650 -14.48 13.40 -8.14
N SER A 651 -14.93 12.27 -7.58
CA SER A 651 -16.34 11.99 -7.30
C SER A 651 -16.70 12.50 -5.89
N GLU A 652 -17.39 13.64 -5.84
CA GLU A 652 -17.73 14.31 -4.57
C GLU A 652 -18.76 13.52 -3.72
N GLY A 653 -19.72 12.84 -4.34
CA GLY A 653 -20.73 12.04 -3.63
C GLY A 653 -21.49 12.83 -2.56
N PRO A 654 -21.49 12.40 -1.28
CA PRO A 654 -22.06 13.13 -0.13
C PRO A 654 -21.18 14.29 0.38
N GLY A 655 -20.14 14.68 -0.38
CA GLY A 655 -19.13 15.67 0.00
C GLY A 655 -17.91 15.04 0.69
N ILE A 656 -16.75 15.67 0.52
CA ILE A 656 -15.53 15.32 1.25
C ILE A 656 -15.54 16.06 2.58
N TRP A 657 -15.52 15.33 3.69
CA TRP A 657 -15.54 15.89 5.05
C TRP A 657 -14.21 15.63 5.77
N MET A 658 -13.60 16.69 6.30
CA MET A 658 -12.29 16.62 6.96
C MET A 658 -12.20 17.63 8.12
N PRO A 659 -11.32 17.41 9.11
CA PRO A 659 -11.05 18.38 10.17
C PRO A 659 -10.71 19.76 9.61
N GLN A 660 -11.31 20.82 10.14
CA GLN A 660 -11.14 22.17 9.60
C GLN A 660 -9.65 22.57 9.56
N GLY A 661 -8.85 22.27 10.57
CA GLY A 661 -7.42 22.60 10.57
C GLY A 661 -6.58 21.91 9.48
N LEU A 662 -7.12 20.86 8.83
CA LEU A 662 -6.58 20.30 7.57
C LEU A 662 -7.14 21.04 6.36
N ARG A 663 -8.44 21.34 6.34
CA ARG A 663 -9.05 22.12 5.25
C ARG A 663 -8.37 23.49 5.10
N ASP A 664 -8.15 24.20 6.20
CA ASP A 664 -7.45 25.50 6.22
C ASP A 664 -6.03 25.38 5.63
N THR A 665 -5.39 24.21 5.78
CA THR A 665 -4.07 23.92 5.18
C THR A 665 -4.17 23.64 3.68
N VAL A 666 -5.23 22.97 3.22
CA VAL A 666 -5.52 22.73 1.80
C VAL A 666 -5.91 24.03 1.08
N ASP A 667 -6.77 24.83 1.69
CA ASP A 667 -7.21 26.11 1.13
C ASP A 667 -6.01 27.10 1.08
N TRP A 668 -5.13 27.15 2.11
CA TRP A 668 -3.85 27.90 2.06
C TRP A 668 -2.91 27.44 0.92
N LEU A 669 -2.80 26.13 0.68
CA LEU A 669 -2.02 25.60 -0.45
C LEU A 669 -2.65 25.98 -1.80
N ARG A 670 -3.99 26.01 -1.92
CA ARG A 670 -4.70 26.40 -3.14
C ARG A 670 -4.60 27.90 -3.44
N GLU A 671 -4.60 28.75 -2.41
CA GLU A 671 -4.48 30.20 -2.55
C GLU A 671 -3.06 30.66 -2.91
N GLY A 672 -2.03 29.97 -2.41
CA GLY A 672 -0.61 30.37 -2.60
C GLY A 672 0.18 29.55 -3.63
N ILE A 673 -0.44 28.58 -4.30
CA ILE A 673 0.18 27.82 -5.40
C ILE A 673 -0.63 28.05 -6.68
N ASP A 674 0.00 28.64 -7.70
CA ASP A 674 -0.55 28.62 -9.06
C ASP A 674 -0.48 27.20 -9.64
N LEU A 675 -1.55 26.43 -9.43
CA LEU A 675 -1.73 25.08 -9.97
C LEU A 675 -1.88 25.05 -11.50
N SER A 676 -2.12 26.21 -12.14
CA SER A 676 -2.18 26.31 -13.61
C SER A 676 -0.79 26.38 -14.25
N ALA A 677 0.21 26.92 -13.53
CA ALA A 677 1.60 27.05 -13.97
C ALA A 677 2.44 25.76 -13.86
N ILE A 678 1.87 24.63 -13.42
CA ILE A 678 2.56 23.34 -13.37
C ILE A 678 2.86 22.84 -14.79
N ASP A 679 4.15 22.74 -15.17
CA ASP A 679 4.56 22.02 -16.38
C ASP A 679 4.19 20.53 -16.25
N ARG A 680 3.29 20.07 -17.13
CA ARG A 680 2.71 18.71 -17.12
C ARG A 680 3.58 17.67 -17.85
N ASN A 681 4.80 18.04 -18.23
CA ASN A 681 5.78 17.18 -18.87
C ASN A 681 6.08 15.92 -18.02
N THR A 682 5.77 14.75 -18.59
CA THR A 682 5.96 13.42 -17.98
C THR A 682 7.43 13.05 -17.76
N LYS A 683 8.36 13.70 -18.47
CA LYS A 683 9.81 13.57 -18.26
C LYS A 683 10.40 14.68 -17.38
N GLY A 684 9.58 15.65 -16.96
CA GLY A 684 9.95 16.76 -16.08
C GLY A 684 9.71 16.46 -14.60
N PRO A 685 9.83 17.48 -13.74
CA PRO A 685 9.57 17.38 -12.29
C PRO A 685 8.20 16.80 -11.95
N PHE A 686 7.17 17.08 -12.77
CA PHE A 686 5.81 16.55 -12.56
C PHE A 686 5.76 15.01 -12.65
N GLY A 687 6.46 14.41 -13.63
CA GLY A 687 6.56 12.96 -13.73
C GLY A 687 7.30 12.32 -12.55
N ASP A 688 8.46 12.86 -12.21
CA ASP A 688 9.36 12.27 -11.20
C ASP A 688 8.87 12.52 -9.76
N ASN A 689 8.56 13.77 -9.40
CA ASN A 689 8.12 14.16 -8.05
C ASN A 689 6.69 13.69 -7.76
N ILE A 690 5.77 13.87 -8.71
CA ILE A 690 4.32 13.79 -8.46
C ILE A 690 3.70 12.52 -9.03
N LEU A 691 3.78 12.25 -10.35
CA LEU A 691 3.13 11.08 -10.95
C LEU A 691 3.64 9.75 -10.36
N SER A 692 4.96 9.64 -10.15
CA SER A 692 5.56 8.44 -9.56
C SER A 692 5.03 8.15 -8.15
N LEU A 693 4.76 9.20 -7.35
CA LEU A 693 4.31 9.14 -5.98
C LEU A 693 2.79 8.91 -5.90
N ILE A 694 1.99 9.66 -6.64
CA ILE A 694 0.53 9.47 -6.70
C ILE A 694 0.19 8.06 -7.19
N LYS A 695 0.87 7.55 -8.22
CA LYS A 695 0.72 6.14 -8.67
C LYS A 695 0.85 5.16 -7.50
N ARG A 696 1.88 5.30 -6.68
CA ARG A 696 2.18 4.37 -5.57
C ARG A 696 1.20 4.52 -4.41
N PHE A 697 0.84 5.76 -4.07
CA PHE A 697 -0.18 6.09 -3.07
C PHE A 697 -1.58 5.55 -3.46
N LEU A 698 -2.03 5.79 -4.69
CA LEU A 698 -3.32 5.27 -5.20
C LEU A 698 -3.31 3.73 -5.29
N MET A 699 -2.19 3.11 -5.71
CA MET A 699 -2.02 1.65 -5.68
C MET A 699 -2.02 1.06 -4.25
N ALA A 700 -1.54 1.80 -3.26
CA ALA A 700 -1.64 1.40 -1.85
C ALA A 700 -3.09 1.50 -1.35
N TRP A 701 -3.78 2.60 -1.66
CA TRP A 701 -5.20 2.79 -1.33
C TRP A 701 -6.11 1.75 -1.98
N ARG A 702 -5.89 1.42 -3.27
CA ARG A 702 -6.69 0.43 -4.00
C ARG A 702 -6.64 -0.98 -3.40
N LYS A 703 -5.62 -1.30 -2.58
CA LYS A 703 -5.54 -2.55 -1.80
C LYS A 703 -6.46 -2.57 -0.57
N LYS A 704 -6.96 -1.40 -0.12
CA LYS A 704 -7.94 -1.24 0.97
C LYS A 704 -9.40 -1.37 0.50
N LYS A 705 -9.63 -1.68 -0.77
CA LYS A 705 -10.99 -1.91 -1.32
C LYS A 705 -11.61 -3.15 -0.67
N GLY A 706 -12.84 -3.02 -0.16
CA GLY A 706 -13.52 -4.02 0.67
C GLY A 706 -13.19 -3.96 2.17
N PHE A 707 -12.41 -2.97 2.65
CA PHE A 707 -12.20 -2.74 4.07
C PHE A 707 -13.25 -1.76 4.60
N GLY A 708 -14.12 -2.22 5.51
CA GLY A 708 -15.23 -1.44 6.08
C GLY A 708 -14.84 -0.24 6.96
N SER A 709 -13.56 0.14 7.03
CA SER A 709 -13.07 1.38 7.64
C SER A 709 -13.07 2.58 6.68
N VAL A 710 -13.26 2.37 5.37
CA VAL A 710 -13.28 3.46 4.38
C VAL A 710 -14.67 4.10 4.32
N ALA A 711 -14.80 5.30 4.88
CA ALA A 711 -16.00 6.11 4.71
C ALA A 711 -16.23 6.47 3.23
N ASP A 712 -17.49 6.43 2.76
CA ASP A 712 -17.87 6.74 1.38
C ASP A 712 -17.12 5.91 0.31
N GLU A 713 -16.85 4.63 0.63
CA GLU A 713 -16.08 3.66 -0.17
C GLU A 713 -16.33 3.76 -1.68
N ALA A 714 -17.60 3.82 -2.10
CA ALA A 714 -17.98 3.82 -3.51
C ALA A 714 -17.48 5.04 -4.29
N ASN A 715 -17.46 6.24 -3.70
CA ASN A 715 -17.02 7.46 -4.40
C ASN A 715 -15.53 7.73 -4.19
N VAL A 716 -14.96 7.28 -3.06
CA VAL A 716 -13.50 7.19 -2.87
C VAL A 716 -12.89 6.31 -3.96
N PHE A 717 -13.33 5.06 -4.13
CA PHE A 717 -12.70 4.15 -5.09
C PHE A 717 -13.01 4.46 -6.56
N ARG A 718 -14.15 5.10 -6.89
CA ARG A 718 -14.33 5.73 -8.21
C ARG A 718 -13.25 6.76 -8.50
N SER A 719 -12.98 7.67 -7.55
CA SER A 719 -11.97 8.72 -7.72
C SER A 719 -10.55 8.15 -7.81
N VAL A 720 -10.25 7.15 -6.96
CA VAL A 720 -8.95 6.43 -6.95
C VAL A 720 -8.73 5.67 -8.26
N ASP A 721 -9.71 4.89 -8.75
CA ASP A 721 -9.57 4.16 -10.02
C ASP A 721 -9.43 5.14 -11.21
N ALA A 722 -10.19 6.24 -11.25
CA ALA A 722 -10.14 7.21 -12.34
C ALA A 722 -8.80 7.93 -12.40
N ALA A 723 -8.35 8.51 -11.27
CA ALA A 723 -7.05 9.16 -11.19
C ALA A 723 -5.88 8.18 -11.41
N LEU A 724 -5.98 6.93 -10.95
CA LEU A 724 -4.94 5.92 -11.19
C LEU A 724 -4.83 5.56 -12.68
N ILE A 725 -5.96 5.43 -13.38
CA ILE A 725 -5.98 5.21 -14.84
C ILE A 725 -5.39 6.44 -15.56
N HIS A 726 -5.79 7.66 -15.20
CA HIS A 726 -5.25 8.89 -15.77
C HIS A 726 -3.72 9.01 -15.56
N VAL A 727 -3.22 8.77 -14.33
CA VAL A 727 -1.78 8.75 -14.01
C VAL A 727 -1.02 7.69 -14.82
N LEU A 728 -1.56 6.46 -14.92
CA LEU A 728 -0.92 5.40 -15.69
C LEU A 728 -0.94 5.67 -17.20
N LEU A 729 -2.00 6.31 -17.73
CA LEU A 729 -2.08 6.72 -19.13
C LEU A 729 -1.08 7.82 -19.47
N LEU A 730 -0.87 8.80 -18.59
CA LEU A 730 0.20 9.80 -18.74
C LEU A 730 1.58 9.12 -18.75
N LEU A 731 1.85 8.23 -17.80
CA LEU A 731 3.13 7.51 -17.70
C LEU A 731 3.38 6.49 -18.83
N ASP A 732 2.34 5.95 -19.48
CA ASP A 732 2.51 5.02 -20.61
C ASP A 732 2.80 5.72 -21.95
N GLN A 733 2.50 7.03 -22.10
CA GLN A 733 2.77 7.78 -23.34
C GLN A 733 4.24 7.73 -23.78
N ASP A 734 5.16 7.63 -22.82
CA ASP A 734 6.61 7.55 -23.06
C ASP A 734 7.13 6.14 -23.31
N THR A 735 6.28 5.11 -23.26
CA THR A 735 6.70 3.71 -23.40
C THR A 735 6.58 3.21 -24.85
N PRO A 736 7.54 2.38 -25.33
CA PRO A 736 7.58 1.96 -26.73
C PRO A 736 6.33 1.14 -27.12
N ARG A 737 5.95 1.18 -28.40
CA ARG A 737 4.84 0.37 -28.93
C ARG A 737 5.14 -1.12 -28.85
N GLY A 738 4.12 -1.93 -28.53
CA GLY A 738 4.22 -3.37 -28.39
C GLY A 738 3.56 -3.93 -27.11
N PRO A 739 3.80 -5.21 -26.78
CA PRO A 739 3.14 -5.88 -25.67
C PRO A 739 3.71 -5.41 -24.32
N ALA A 740 2.94 -5.57 -23.26
CA ALA A 740 3.34 -5.16 -21.92
C ALA A 740 4.43 -6.08 -21.33
N SER A 741 5.64 -5.56 -21.13
CA SER A 741 6.71 -6.24 -20.41
C SER A 741 6.37 -6.39 -18.92
N ALA A 742 6.80 -7.49 -18.28
CA ALA A 742 6.61 -7.68 -16.85
C ALA A 742 7.23 -6.53 -16.04
N GLY A 743 6.46 -5.95 -15.11
CA GLY A 743 6.88 -4.78 -14.32
C GLY A 743 6.85 -3.43 -15.07
N SER A 744 6.41 -3.38 -16.33
CA SER A 744 6.17 -2.11 -17.03
C SER A 744 4.90 -1.41 -16.53
N THR A 745 4.83 -0.09 -16.71
CA THR A 745 3.63 0.71 -16.44
C THR A 745 2.40 0.20 -17.22
N ARG A 746 2.61 -0.26 -18.46
CA ARG A 746 1.61 -0.95 -19.27
C ARG A 746 1.07 -2.22 -18.62
N ALA A 747 1.92 -3.02 -17.98
CA ALA A 747 1.49 -4.24 -17.30
C ALA A 747 0.66 -3.92 -16.05
N GLU A 748 1.01 -2.85 -15.32
CA GLU A 748 0.21 -2.34 -14.20
C GLU A 748 -1.15 -1.81 -14.66
N LEU A 749 -1.21 -1.07 -15.78
CA LEU A 749 -2.47 -0.57 -16.33
C LEU A 749 -3.39 -1.71 -16.81
N ASN A 750 -2.82 -2.74 -17.43
CA ASN A 750 -3.56 -3.96 -17.75
C ASN A 750 -4.08 -4.67 -16.48
N ASP A 751 -3.27 -4.82 -15.44
CA ASP A 751 -3.67 -5.41 -14.15
C ASP A 751 -4.75 -4.58 -13.41
N VAL A 752 -4.70 -3.25 -13.53
CA VAL A 752 -5.75 -2.36 -13.01
C VAL A 752 -7.09 -2.64 -13.67
N VAL A 753 -7.12 -2.68 -15.00
CA VAL A 753 -8.31 -2.86 -15.82
C VAL A 753 -8.88 -4.29 -15.72
N ASP A 754 -8.01 -5.31 -15.68
CA ASP A 754 -8.38 -6.72 -15.57
C ASP A 754 -9.05 -7.05 -14.22
N ARG A 755 -8.56 -6.47 -13.12
CA ARG A 755 -9.13 -6.66 -11.77
C ARG A 755 -10.47 -5.95 -11.54
N GLY A 756 -10.90 -5.11 -12.50
CA GLY A 756 -12.17 -4.41 -12.46
C GLY A 756 -12.08 -3.01 -11.86
N VAL A 757 -12.90 -2.12 -12.40
CA VAL A 757 -12.87 -0.67 -12.20
C VAL A 757 -14.28 -0.17 -11.82
N ASP A 758 -14.35 0.75 -10.86
CA ASP A 758 -15.61 1.33 -10.36
C ASP A 758 -16.07 2.56 -11.16
N CYS A 759 -15.13 3.37 -11.66
CA CYS A 759 -15.38 4.53 -12.52
C CYS A 759 -15.58 4.13 -14.00
N PHE A 760 -16.31 3.04 -14.25
CA PHE A 760 -16.34 2.34 -15.55
C PHE A 760 -16.57 3.25 -16.76
N ASP A 761 -17.51 4.20 -16.68
CA ASP A 761 -17.84 5.09 -17.80
C ASP A 761 -16.76 6.16 -18.02
N ARG A 762 -16.26 6.80 -16.96
CA ARG A 762 -15.12 7.75 -17.04
C ARG A 762 -13.83 7.08 -17.50
N ALA A 763 -13.64 5.79 -17.17
CA ALA A 763 -12.53 4.99 -17.67
C ALA A 763 -12.65 4.70 -19.18
N ILE A 764 -13.85 4.67 -19.76
CA ILE A 764 -14.02 4.61 -21.22
C ILE A 764 -13.59 5.94 -21.85
N GLU A 765 -14.07 7.07 -21.32
CA GLU A 765 -13.70 8.42 -21.79
C GLU A 765 -12.18 8.60 -21.82
N LEU A 766 -11.50 8.37 -20.69
CA LEU A 766 -10.03 8.47 -20.58
C LEU A 766 -9.28 7.56 -21.56
N LEU A 767 -9.78 6.35 -21.83
CA LEU A 767 -9.16 5.42 -22.77
C LEU A 767 -9.41 5.81 -24.24
N GLU A 768 -10.50 6.51 -24.56
CA GLU A 768 -10.71 7.07 -25.91
C GLU A 768 -9.96 8.40 -26.11
N GLU A 769 -9.93 9.28 -25.10
CA GLU A 769 -9.13 10.52 -25.03
C GLU A 769 -7.64 10.23 -25.29
N HIS A 770 -7.06 9.24 -24.61
CA HIS A 770 -5.66 8.82 -24.80
C HIS A 770 -5.45 7.78 -25.92
N HIS A 771 -6.48 7.46 -26.71
CA HIS A 771 -6.43 6.52 -27.83
C HIS A 771 -5.86 5.12 -27.48
N ARG A 772 -6.29 4.53 -26.37
CA ARG A 772 -5.89 3.19 -25.89
C ARG A 772 -7.00 2.17 -26.09
N LEU A 773 -7.32 1.96 -27.36
CA LEU A 773 -8.36 1.05 -27.82
C LEU A 773 -8.11 -0.41 -27.38
N TYR A 774 -6.86 -0.89 -27.37
CA TYR A 774 -6.60 -2.25 -26.88
C TYR A 774 -6.92 -2.39 -25.39
N ILE A 775 -6.54 -1.41 -24.56
CA ILE A 775 -6.82 -1.42 -23.11
C ILE A 775 -8.32 -1.23 -22.85
N LEU A 776 -9.02 -0.40 -23.64
CA LEU A 776 -10.47 -0.30 -23.66
C LEU A 776 -11.14 -1.65 -23.97
N SER A 777 -10.57 -2.44 -24.88
CA SER A 777 -11.06 -3.79 -25.14
C SER A 777 -10.93 -4.71 -23.91
N ARG A 778 -9.88 -4.56 -23.09
CA ARG A 778 -9.74 -5.31 -21.82
C ARG A 778 -10.76 -4.87 -20.78
N LEU A 779 -11.06 -3.57 -20.71
CA LEU A 779 -12.12 -3.03 -19.84
C LEU A 779 -13.50 -3.59 -20.20
N TYR A 780 -13.77 -3.79 -21.49
CA TYR A 780 -14.95 -4.52 -21.94
C TYR A 780 -14.88 -6.03 -21.66
N GLN A 781 -13.71 -6.67 -21.72
CA GLN A 781 -13.54 -8.08 -21.33
C GLN A 781 -13.79 -8.32 -19.83
N SER A 782 -13.34 -7.44 -18.92
CA SER A 782 -13.54 -7.64 -17.47
C SER A 782 -15.02 -7.52 -17.05
N LYS A 783 -15.82 -6.67 -17.73
CA LYS A 783 -17.30 -6.67 -17.63
C LYS A 783 -18.00 -7.72 -18.53
N LYS A 784 -17.25 -8.57 -19.25
CA LYS A 784 -17.75 -9.63 -20.16
C LYS A 784 -18.59 -9.12 -21.35
N ASN A 785 -18.41 -7.87 -21.77
CA ASN A 785 -19.18 -7.23 -22.85
C ASN A 785 -18.59 -7.55 -24.24
N VAL A 786 -18.79 -8.80 -24.68
CA VAL A 786 -18.18 -9.40 -25.87
C VAL A 786 -18.37 -8.58 -27.16
N SER A 787 -19.56 -8.02 -27.39
CA SER A 787 -19.83 -7.24 -28.61
C SER A 787 -18.99 -5.97 -28.68
N LYS A 788 -18.85 -5.24 -27.56
CA LYS A 788 -17.96 -4.07 -27.49
C LYS A 788 -16.48 -4.44 -27.67
N VAL A 789 -16.03 -5.59 -27.13
CA VAL A 789 -14.64 -6.08 -27.36
C VAL A 789 -14.37 -6.26 -28.86
N LEU A 790 -15.25 -6.98 -29.56
CA LEU A 790 -15.12 -7.26 -30.99
C LEU A 790 -15.24 -5.97 -31.84
N ALA A 791 -16.12 -5.04 -31.45
CA ALA A 791 -16.21 -3.73 -32.10
C ALA A 791 -14.93 -2.89 -31.94
N THR A 792 -14.31 -2.89 -30.75
CA THR A 792 -13.04 -2.19 -30.53
C THR A 792 -11.86 -2.87 -31.25
N TRP A 793 -11.81 -4.21 -31.31
CA TRP A 793 -10.80 -4.91 -32.12
C TRP A 793 -10.97 -4.67 -33.62
N LYS A 794 -12.21 -4.62 -34.11
CA LYS A 794 -12.52 -4.20 -35.48
C LYS A 794 -12.04 -2.77 -35.75
N ARG A 795 -12.33 -1.80 -34.86
CA ARG A 795 -11.82 -0.40 -34.97
C ARG A 795 -10.29 -0.36 -35.15
N ILE A 796 -9.55 -1.08 -34.31
CA ILE A 796 -8.08 -1.15 -34.40
C ILE A 796 -7.62 -1.76 -35.74
N LEU A 797 -8.24 -2.86 -36.18
CA LEU A 797 -7.85 -3.56 -37.41
C LEU A 797 -8.24 -2.80 -38.68
N ASP A 798 -9.40 -2.13 -38.69
CA ASP A 798 -9.85 -1.22 -39.76
C ASP A 798 -8.98 0.06 -39.85
N GLY A 799 -8.05 0.28 -38.91
CA GLY A 799 -6.98 1.27 -39.00
C GLY A 799 -7.06 2.44 -38.02
N GLU A 800 -7.96 2.38 -37.02
CA GLU A 800 -8.03 3.42 -35.99
C GLU A 800 -6.76 3.45 -35.13
N LYS A 801 -6.30 4.65 -34.79
CA LYS A 801 -5.03 4.89 -34.08
C LYS A 801 -5.09 4.37 -32.64
N ASP A 802 -4.67 3.13 -32.39
CA ASP A 802 -4.29 2.68 -31.05
C ASP A 802 -2.85 3.13 -30.74
N ALA A 803 -2.64 3.84 -29.63
CA ALA A 803 -1.31 4.36 -29.30
C ALA A 803 -0.34 3.25 -28.82
N GLY A 804 -0.82 2.22 -28.12
CA GLY A 804 -0.01 1.17 -27.50
C GLY A 804 0.58 0.15 -28.48
N GLY A 805 -0.16 -0.22 -29.52
CA GLY A 805 0.26 -1.25 -30.49
C GLY A 805 0.35 -2.65 -29.87
N GLU A 806 -0.47 -2.91 -28.85
CA GLU A 806 -0.42 -4.14 -28.04
C GLU A 806 -1.06 -5.34 -28.76
N LEU A 807 -1.95 -5.08 -29.73
CA LEU A 807 -2.66 -6.09 -30.53
C LEU A 807 -1.78 -6.58 -31.71
N ILE A 808 -0.66 -7.22 -31.39
CA ILE A 808 0.16 -7.95 -32.38
C ILE A 808 -0.66 -9.10 -32.95
N GLU A 809 -0.57 -9.32 -34.28
CA GLU A 809 -1.31 -10.37 -34.99
C GLU A 809 -2.82 -10.39 -34.68
N GLY A 810 -3.44 -9.21 -34.59
CA GLY A 810 -4.82 -9.07 -34.12
C GLY A 810 -5.87 -9.95 -34.81
N GLU A 811 -5.66 -10.32 -36.08
CA GLU A 811 -6.51 -11.27 -36.82
C GLU A 811 -6.45 -12.70 -36.23
N HIS A 812 -5.28 -13.15 -35.76
CA HIS A 812 -5.12 -14.43 -35.07
C HIS A 812 -5.72 -14.40 -33.66
N GLU A 813 -5.49 -13.33 -32.87
CA GLU A 813 -6.11 -13.20 -31.55
C GLU A 813 -7.64 -13.06 -31.65
N MET A 814 -8.14 -12.37 -32.68
CA MET A 814 -9.58 -12.29 -32.98
C MET A 814 -10.16 -13.67 -33.31
N ARG A 815 -9.53 -14.48 -34.17
CA ARG A 815 -9.92 -15.89 -34.39
C ARG A 815 -9.95 -16.68 -33.06
N LYS A 816 -8.88 -16.57 -32.27
CA LYS A 816 -8.66 -17.29 -30.99
C LYS A 816 -9.60 -16.85 -29.86
N TYR A 817 -10.21 -15.67 -29.97
CA TYR A 817 -11.29 -15.20 -29.12
C TYR A 817 -12.65 -15.69 -29.62
N LEU A 818 -12.95 -15.51 -30.92
CA LEU A 818 -14.19 -15.94 -31.57
C LEU A 818 -14.50 -17.43 -31.36
N SER A 819 -13.50 -18.33 -31.50
CA SER A 819 -13.70 -19.78 -31.31
C SER A 819 -14.16 -20.18 -29.89
N LYS A 820 -13.95 -19.31 -28.90
CA LYS A 820 -14.31 -19.53 -27.48
C LYS A 820 -15.67 -18.95 -27.09
N LEU A 821 -16.32 -18.19 -27.98
CA LEU A 821 -17.64 -17.58 -27.73
C LEU A 821 -18.77 -18.62 -27.82
N ARG A 822 -19.94 -18.25 -27.31
CA ARG A 822 -21.18 -19.07 -27.42
C ARG A 822 -22.30 -18.38 -28.19
N ASP A 823 -22.12 -17.10 -28.53
CA ASP A 823 -23.09 -16.30 -29.27
C ASP A 823 -22.91 -16.53 -30.77
N ALA A 824 -23.87 -17.19 -31.40
CA ALA A 824 -23.81 -17.51 -32.82
C ALA A 824 -23.95 -16.28 -33.72
N GLY A 825 -24.67 -15.23 -33.29
CA GLY A 825 -24.86 -14.02 -34.07
C GLY A 825 -23.58 -13.19 -34.15
N LEU A 826 -22.93 -12.97 -33.00
CA LEU A 826 -21.64 -12.28 -32.96
C LEU A 826 -20.55 -13.07 -33.68
N VAL A 827 -20.50 -14.41 -33.54
CA VAL A 827 -19.54 -15.22 -34.29
C VAL A 827 -19.82 -15.14 -35.80
N GLN A 828 -21.08 -15.23 -36.24
CA GLN A 828 -21.44 -15.09 -37.66
C GLN A 828 -21.00 -13.75 -38.26
N GLU A 829 -21.27 -12.63 -37.59
CA GLU A 829 -20.91 -11.30 -38.10
C GLU A 829 -19.40 -11.10 -38.17
N TYR A 830 -18.70 -11.33 -37.06
CA TYR A 830 -17.27 -11.02 -36.96
C TYR A 830 -16.37 -12.06 -37.64
N ALA A 831 -16.80 -13.33 -37.76
CA ALA A 831 -16.08 -14.32 -38.57
C ALA A 831 -16.27 -14.06 -40.08
N ALA A 832 -17.44 -13.60 -40.53
CA ALA A 832 -17.65 -13.18 -41.91
C ALA A 832 -16.83 -11.93 -42.27
N TRP A 833 -16.78 -10.92 -41.39
CA TRP A 833 -15.89 -9.76 -41.56
C TRP A 833 -14.41 -10.19 -41.61
N LEU A 834 -13.98 -11.10 -40.71
CA LEU A 834 -12.61 -11.60 -40.71
C LEU A 834 -12.30 -12.40 -41.99
N ALA A 835 -13.24 -13.18 -42.51
CA ALA A 835 -13.08 -13.92 -43.76
C ALA A 835 -13.01 -12.98 -44.99
N ASN A 836 -13.74 -11.87 -44.98
CA ASN A 836 -13.65 -10.87 -46.06
C ASN A 836 -12.31 -10.12 -46.07
N ARG A 837 -11.66 -10.00 -44.90
CA ARG A 837 -10.34 -9.35 -44.76
C ARG A 837 -9.17 -10.32 -44.97
N ASN A 838 -9.24 -11.50 -44.36
CA ASN A 838 -8.24 -12.56 -44.42
C ASN A 838 -8.96 -13.91 -44.58
N PRO A 839 -9.22 -14.35 -45.83
CA PRO A 839 -9.95 -15.58 -46.13
C PRO A 839 -9.45 -16.78 -45.33
N LYS A 840 -8.13 -17.03 -45.36
CA LYS A 840 -7.48 -18.18 -44.73
C LYS A 840 -7.74 -18.27 -43.23
N LEU A 841 -7.83 -17.14 -42.51
CA LEU A 841 -8.10 -17.13 -41.07
C LEU A 841 -9.59 -17.13 -40.73
N GLY A 842 -10.42 -16.39 -41.47
CA GLY A 842 -11.87 -16.37 -41.23
C GLY A 842 -12.53 -17.71 -41.56
N VAL A 843 -12.14 -18.35 -42.67
CA VAL A 843 -12.60 -19.69 -43.07
C VAL A 843 -12.30 -20.74 -42.01
N GLN A 844 -11.16 -20.64 -41.33
CA GLN A 844 -10.82 -21.55 -40.24
C GLN A 844 -11.85 -21.50 -39.10
N ILE A 845 -12.56 -20.39 -38.86
CA ILE A 845 -13.63 -20.34 -37.85
C ILE A 845 -14.84 -21.19 -38.26
N PHE A 846 -15.24 -21.17 -39.54
CA PHE A 846 -16.35 -21.98 -40.06
C PHE A 846 -15.98 -23.46 -40.28
N ALA A 847 -14.68 -23.79 -40.25
CA ALA A 847 -14.13 -25.11 -40.51
C ALA A 847 -13.81 -25.92 -39.23
N ASP A 848 -13.34 -25.23 -38.18
CA ASP A 848 -12.71 -25.77 -36.97
C ASP A 848 -13.71 -26.42 -36.00
N ASP A 849 -13.65 -27.75 -35.87
CA ASP A 849 -14.54 -28.52 -35.00
C ASP A 849 -14.30 -28.31 -33.49
N SER A 850 -13.25 -27.60 -33.09
CA SER A 850 -13.01 -27.21 -31.69
C SER A 850 -13.74 -25.91 -31.32
N SER A 851 -14.28 -25.19 -32.31
CA SER A 851 -15.14 -24.03 -32.08
C SER A 851 -16.40 -24.39 -31.31
N ARG A 852 -16.84 -23.47 -30.44
CA ARG A 852 -18.04 -23.64 -29.60
C ARG A 852 -19.36 -23.33 -30.31
N VAL A 853 -19.32 -22.51 -31.36
CA VAL A 853 -20.43 -22.28 -32.28
C VAL A 853 -20.10 -23.03 -33.57
N LYS A 854 -20.87 -24.06 -33.87
CA LYS A 854 -20.73 -24.83 -35.12
C LYS A 854 -21.79 -24.37 -36.12
N PHE A 855 -21.37 -24.19 -37.37
CA PHE A 855 -22.26 -23.87 -38.48
C PHE A 855 -22.38 -25.09 -39.38
N GLU A 856 -23.60 -25.38 -39.85
CA GLU A 856 -23.77 -26.39 -40.88
C GLU A 856 -23.10 -25.93 -42.19
N PRO A 857 -22.42 -26.81 -42.96
CA PRO A 857 -21.69 -26.40 -44.16
C PRO A 857 -22.53 -25.64 -45.19
N SER A 858 -23.82 -25.96 -45.33
CA SER A 858 -24.77 -25.22 -46.17
C SER A 858 -25.02 -23.80 -45.67
N GLN A 859 -25.15 -23.61 -44.35
CA GLN A 859 -25.33 -22.30 -43.72
C GLN A 859 -24.05 -21.46 -43.84
N ALA A 860 -22.89 -22.06 -43.58
CA ALA A 860 -21.59 -21.38 -43.71
C ALA A 860 -21.31 -20.96 -45.17
N VAL A 861 -21.58 -21.81 -46.17
CA VAL A 861 -21.47 -21.43 -47.59
C VAL A 861 -22.41 -20.27 -47.93
N ALA A 862 -23.63 -20.24 -47.41
CA ALA A 862 -24.55 -19.12 -47.64
C ALA A 862 -24.03 -17.80 -47.03
N ILE A 863 -23.56 -17.83 -45.78
CA ILE A 863 -22.98 -16.67 -45.08
C ILE A 863 -21.75 -16.12 -45.82
N LEU A 864 -20.87 -17.00 -46.29
CA LEU A 864 -19.67 -16.61 -47.04
C LEU A 864 -20.03 -16.07 -48.44
N LYS A 865 -20.98 -16.69 -49.16
CA LYS A 865 -21.47 -16.18 -50.45
C LYS A 865 -22.12 -14.79 -50.33
N GLU A 866 -22.77 -14.48 -49.20
CA GLU A 866 -23.36 -13.16 -48.92
C GLU A 866 -22.31 -12.10 -48.52
N LYS A 867 -21.37 -12.44 -47.62
CA LYS A 867 -20.57 -11.44 -46.88
C LYS A 867 -19.06 -11.48 -47.10
N ALA A 868 -18.54 -12.55 -47.72
CA ALA A 868 -17.11 -12.75 -47.94
C ALA A 868 -16.85 -13.64 -49.18
N PRO A 869 -17.26 -13.23 -50.40
CA PRO A 869 -17.31 -14.11 -51.57
C PRO A 869 -15.94 -14.71 -51.94
N GLY A 870 -14.84 -13.97 -51.77
CA GLY A 870 -13.48 -14.49 -52.00
C GLY A 870 -13.06 -15.61 -51.05
N ALA A 871 -13.69 -15.71 -49.87
CA ALA A 871 -13.43 -16.75 -48.88
C ALA A 871 -14.26 -18.03 -49.09
N VAL A 872 -15.22 -18.02 -50.03
CA VAL A 872 -16.00 -19.22 -50.39
C VAL A 872 -15.10 -20.31 -50.96
N LYS A 873 -14.09 -19.93 -51.76
CA LYS A 873 -13.06 -20.82 -52.32
C LYS A 873 -12.35 -21.63 -51.24
N ASP A 874 -11.67 -20.95 -50.32
CA ASP A 874 -10.90 -21.55 -49.22
C ASP A 874 -11.77 -22.48 -48.35
N TYR A 875 -13.06 -22.16 -48.15
CA TYR A 875 -13.98 -23.02 -47.39
C TYR A 875 -14.42 -24.26 -48.17
N LEU A 876 -14.73 -24.12 -49.47
CA LEU A 876 -15.03 -25.25 -50.35
C LEU A 876 -13.82 -26.19 -50.49
N GLU A 877 -12.60 -25.65 -50.61
CA GLU A 877 -11.36 -26.43 -50.58
C GLU A 877 -11.23 -27.24 -49.28
N HIS A 878 -11.47 -26.62 -48.12
CA HIS A 878 -11.46 -27.33 -46.85
C HIS A 878 -12.55 -28.42 -46.76
N LEU A 879 -13.77 -28.16 -47.22
CA LEU A 879 -14.86 -29.15 -47.23
C LEU A 879 -14.54 -30.34 -48.14
N VAL A 880 -13.99 -30.09 -49.34
CA VAL A 880 -13.71 -31.12 -50.34
C VAL A 880 -12.41 -31.87 -50.04
N PHE A 881 -11.28 -31.19 -49.86
CA PHE A 881 -9.98 -31.84 -49.63
C PHE A 881 -9.72 -32.22 -48.17
N GLY A 882 -10.24 -31.44 -47.21
CA GLY A 882 -10.03 -31.66 -45.78
C GLY A 882 -11.04 -32.63 -45.15
N LYS A 883 -12.35 -32.38 -45.38
CA LYS A 883 -13.45 -33.19 -44.82
C LYS A 883 -14.05 -34.23 -45.78
N ASN A 884 -13.59 -34.30 -47.04
CA ASN A 884 -14.10 -35.24 -48.06
C ASN A 884 -15.63 -35.15 -48.28
N HIS A 885 -16.21 -33.95 -48.14
CA HIS A 885 -17.65 -33.71 -48.35
C HIS A 885 -17.96 -33.62 -49.86
N ILE A 886 -18.12 -34.78 -50.50
CA ILE A 886 -18.31 -34.96 -51.95
C ILE A 886 -19.44 -34.08 -52.54
N GLN A 887 -20.46 -33.72 -51.76
CA GLN A 887 -21.58 -32.89 -52.23
C GLN A 887 -21.20 -31.47 -52.69
N TYR A 888 -20.07 -30.92 -52.22
CA TYR A 888 -19.59 -29.58 -52.58
C TYR A 888 -18.61 -29.54 -53.75
N VAL A 889 -18.37 -30.69 -54.39
CA VAL A 889 -17.39 -30.83 -55.47
C VAL A 889 -17.83 -30.08 -56.72
N ASN A 890 -19.12 -30.11 -57.07
CA ASN A 890 -19.64 -29.36 -58.21
C ASN A 890 -19.55 -27.83 -57.98
N ASP A 891 -19.78 -27.34 -56.74
CA ASP A 891 -19.57 -25.91 -56.39
C ASP A 891 -18.08 -25.51 -56.57
N LEU A 892 -17.15 -26.34 -56.13
CA LEU A 892 -15.70 -26.04 -56.22
C LEU A 892 -15.15 -26.14 -57.64
N ILE A 893 -15.57 -27.16 -58.40
CA ILE A 893 -15.26 -27.30 -59.83
C ILE A 893 -15.82 -26.11 -60.60
N ALA A 894 -17.07 -25.71 -60.34
CA ALA A 894 -17.66 -24.53 -60.97
C ALA A 894 -16.86 -23.26 -60.65
N PHE A 895 -16.48 -23.03 -59.39
CA PHE A 895 -15.68 -21.87 -59.00
C PHE A 895 -14.32 -21.80 -59.73
N TYR A 896 -13.53 -22.89 -59.72
CA TYR A 896 -12.24 -22.92 -60.43
C TYR A 896 -12.42 -22.70 -61.94
N LEU A 897 -13.44 -23.34 -62.52
CA LEU A 897 -13.77 -23.23 -63.94
C LEU A 897 -14.24 -21.82 -64.30
N ASP A 898 -14.99 -21.15 -63.42
CA ASP A 898 -15.41 -19.75 -63.60
C ASP A 898 -14.18 -18.83 -63.64
N THR A 899 -13.20 -19.00 -62.74
CA THR A 899 -11.94 -18.23 -62.80
C THR A 899 -11.16 -18.49 -64.10
N VAL A 900 -10.96 -19.77 -64.45
CA VAL A 900 -10.16 -20.16 -65.63
C VAL A 900 -10.83 -19.71 -66.93
N LEU A 901 -12.14 -19.93 -67.09
CA LEU A 901 -12.86 -19.50 -68.28
C LEU A 901 -12.97 -17.97 -68.37
N HIS A 902 -13.10 -17.25 -67.26
CA HIS A 902 -13.11 -15.78 -67.26
C HIS A 902 -11.77 -15.21 -67.75
N GLU A 903 -10.65 -15.75 -67.26
CA GLU A 903 -9.32 -15.34 -67.73
C GLU A 903 -9.16 -15.67 -69.22
N LEU A 904 -9.51 -16.89 -69.66
CA LEU A 904 -9.42 -17.27 -71.07
C LEU A 904 -10.38 -16.47 -71.98
N GLN A 905 -11.50 -15.98 -71.47
CA GLN A 905 -12.38 -15.07 -72.21
C GLN A 905 -11.71 -13.71 -72.46
N ASN A 906 -11.06 -13.14 -71.44
CA ASN A 906 -10.55 -11.77 -71.47
C ASN A 906 -9.11 -11.68 -72.00
N SER A 907 -8.25 -12.64 -71.64
CA SER A 907 -6.81 -12.63 -71.88
C SER A 907 -6.43 -13.51 -73.06
N LYS A 908 -5.97 -12.87 -74.14
CA LYS A 908 -5.36 -13.58 -75.28
C LYS A 908 -3.98 -14.15 -74.92
N GLU A 909 -3.26 -13.45 -74.05
CA GLU A 909 -1.94 -13.85 -73.56
C GLU A 909 -2.03 -15.17 -72.78
N ALA A 910 -3.01 -15.32 -71.88
CA ALA A 910 -3.23 -16.57 -71.15
C ALA A 910 -3.49 -17.78 -72.07
N ARG A 911 -4.23 -17.60 -73.16
CA ARG A 911 -4.42 -18.66 -74.18
C ARG A 911 -3.12 -18.98 -74.91
N GLN A 912 -2.36 -17.96 -75.28
CA GLN A 912 -1.09 -18.15 -75.97
C GLN A 912 -0.09 -18.90 -75.08
N THR A 913 0.02 -18.55 -73.80
CA THR A 913 0.86 -19.28 -72.82
C THR A 913 0.44 -20.75 -72.66
N LEU A 914 -0.87 -21.07 -72.73
CA LEU A 914 -1.33 -22.46 -72.75
C LEU A 914 -0.86 -23.22 -74.00
N LEU A 915 -1.03 -22.63 -75.18
CA LEU A 915 -0.62 -23.24 -76.45
C LEU A 915 0.90 -23.41 -76.54
N GLU A 916 1.66 -22.38 -76.17
CA GLU A 916 3.12 -22.41 -76.03
C GLU A 916 3.56 -23.51 -75.05
N SER A 917 2.83 -23.76 -73.95
CA SER A 917 3.16 -24.86 -73.03
C SER A 917 3.05 -26.23 -73.68
N TYR A 918 2.12 -26.44 -74.63
CA TYR A 918 2.01 -27.68 -75.39
C TYR A 918 3.15 -27.79 -76.42
N GLU A 919 3.47 -26.71 -77.13
CA GLU A 919 4.57 -26.68 -78.11
C GLU A 919 5.94 -26.93 -77.45
N ILE A 920 6.21 -26.26 -76.32
CA ILE A 920 7.45 -26.44 -75.54
C ILE A 920 7.57 -27.88 -75.03
N TYR A 921 6.48 -28.51 -74.60
CA TYR A 921 6.49 -29.90 -74.12
C TYR A 921 6.70 -30.92 -75.25
N ARG A 922 6.04 -30.72 -76.40
CA ARG A 922 6.25 -31.55 -77.60
C ARG A 922 7.72 -31.50 -78.04
N ALA A 923 8.33 -30.32 -78.04
CA ALA A 923 9.72 -30.09 -78.45
C ALA A 923 10.82 -30.65 -77.52
N GLN A 924 10.48 -31.22 -76.35
CA GLN A 924 11.47 -31.88 -75.48
C GLN A 924 11.94 -33.21 -76.09
N TYR A 925 13.15 -33.64 -75.71
CA TYR A 925 13.71 -34.94 -76.12
C TYR A 925 13.61 -35.97 -74.96
N PRO A 926 13.38 -37.27 -75.23
CA PRO A 926 13.30 -38.28 -74.18
C PRO A 926 14.57 -38.40 -73.30
N PRO A 927 14.44 -38.78 -72.01
CA PRO A 927 13.19 -39.07 -71.30
C PRO A 927 12.45 -37.79 -70.88
N LYS A 928 11.18 -37.68 -71.25
CA LYS A 928 10.32 -36.56 -70.83
C LYS A 928 9.79 -36.79 -69.41
N PRO A 929 9.64 -35.75 -68.57
CA PRO A 929 8.75 -35.83 -67.41
C PRO A 929 7.30 -35.94 -67.91
N THR A 930 6.38 -36.53 -67.14
CA THR A 930 4.96 -36.55 -67.55
C THR A 930 4.41 -35.11 -67.68
N TYR A 931 3.45 -34.86 -68.58
CA TYR A 931 2.90 -33.51 -68.76
C TYR A 931 2.38 -32.90 -67.43
N SER A 932 1.84 -33.74 -66.53
CA SER A 932 1.38 -33.32 -65.19
C SER A 932 2.50 -32.77 -64.29
N GLN A 933 3.73 -33.28 -64.41
CA GLN A 933 4.90 -32.76 -63.71
C GLN A 933 5.38 -31.48 -64.38
N PHE A 934 5.50 -31.50 -65.71
CA PHE A 934 5.94 -30.35 -66.50
C PHE A 934 5.14 -29.06 -66.21
N ILE A 935 3.79 -29.12 -66.15
CA ILE A 935 2.95 -27.95 -65.83
C ILE A 935 2.97 -27.51 -64.37
N THR A 936 3.46 -28.37 -63.47
CA THR A 936 3.65 -28.05 -62.06
C THR A 936 5.00 -27.35 -61.86
N ASP A 937 6.05 -27.84 -62.54
CA ASP A 937 7.39 -27.28 -62.49
C ASP A 937 7.51 -25.95 -63.26
N ASN A 938 6.70 -25.77 -64.31
CA ASN A 938 6.62 -24.54 -65.13
C ASN A 938 5.37 -23.70 -64.78
N ALA A 939 4.96 -23.71 -63.50
CA ALA A 939 3.75 -23.02 -63.07
C ALA A 939 3.91 -21.48 -63.07
N VAL A 940 2.92 -20.78 -63.63
CA VAL A 940 2.85 -19.31 -63.63
C VAL A 940 2.33 -18.82 -62.27
N GLU A 941 2.91 -17.73 -61.73
CA GLU A 941 2.45 -17.05 -60.49
C GLU A 941 1.12 -16.27 -60.70
N ALA A 942 0.11 -16.92 -61.28
CA ALA A 942 -1.23 -16.38 -61.51
C ALA A 942 -2.29 -17.28 -60.89
N GLU A 943 -3.37 -16.70 -60.35
CA GLU A 943 -4.39 -17.47 -59.62
C GLU A 943 -5.12 -18.47 -60.53
N TRP A 944 -5.38 -18.10 -61.79
CA TRP A 944 -6.04 -18.98 -62.75
C TRP A 944 -5.21 -20.24 -63.04
N TRP A 945 -3.87 -20.15 -63.10
CA TRP A 945 -3.01 -21.32 -63.30
C TRP A 945 -3.05 -22.25 -62.08
N HIS A 946 -3.03 -21.68 -60.87
CA HIS A 946 -3.18 -22.44 -59.62
C HIS A 946 -4.55 -23.12 -59.53
N ASN A 947 -5.62 -22.42 -59.91
CA ASN A 947 -6.98 -22.96 -59.96
C ASN A 947 -7.10 -24.04 -61.06
N ARG A 948 -6.39 -23.92 -62.19
CA ARG A 948 -6.28 -24.95 -63.23
C ARG A 948 -5.60 -26.22 -62.71
N LEU A 949 -4.44 -26.10 -62.05
CA LEU A 949 -3.73 -27.26 -61.46
C LEU A 949 -4.59 -27.95 -60.39
N ARG A 950 -5.33 -27.19 -59.57
CA ARG A 950 -6.29 -27.75 -58.62
C ARG A 950 -7.49 -28.41 -59.29
N LEU A 951 -8.03 -27.81 -60.36
CA LEU A 951 -9.10 -28.42 -61.15
C LEU A 951 -8.65 -29.76 -61.74
N LEU A 952 -7.48 -29.82 -62.38
CA LEU A 952 -6.88 -31.05 -62.92
C LEU A 952 -6.69 -32.13 -61.85
N GLN A 953 -6.20 -31.77 -60.66
CA GLN A 953 -6.11 -32.68 -59.51
C GLN A 953 -7.49 -33.24 -59.11
N LEU A 954 -8.53 -32.41 -59.15
CA LEU A 954 -9.90 -32.76 -58.72
C LEU A 954 -10.62 -33.66 -59.73
N ILE A 955 -10.49 -33.38 -61.03
CA ILE A 955 -11.14 -34.16 -62.10
C ILE A 955 -10.31 -35.41 -62.49
N GLY A 956 -8.99 -35.34 -62.37
CA GLY A 956 -8.07 -36.43 -62.72
C GLY A 956 -7.98 -37.56 -61.68
N GLY A 957 -8.47 -37.36 -60.46
CA GLY A 957 -8.48 -38.39 -59.42
C GLY A 957 -9.44 -39.56 -59.70
N SER A 958 -9.21 -40.69 -59.03
CA SER A 958 -10.05 -41.90 -59.13
C SER A 958 -10.94 -42.15 -57.90
N HIS A 959 -10.77 -41.38 -56.82
CA HIS A 959 -11.38 -41.63 -55.51
C HIS A 959 -12.15 -40.40 -54.98
N GLY A 960 -13.08 -40.64 -54.05
CA GLY A 960 -13.77 -39.59 -53.28
C GLY A 960 -14.49 -38.58 -54.18
N ALA A 961 -14.15 -37.30 -54.03
CA ALA A 961 -14.67 -36.18 -54.81
C ALA A 961 -14.76 -36.46 -56.33
N ALA A 962 -13.71 -37.04 -56.89
CA ALA A 962 -13.57 -37.28 -58.32
C ALA A 962 -14.55 -38.34 -58.87
N SER A 963 -15.28 -39.07 -58.01
CA SER A 963 -16.24 -40.11 -58.42
C SER A 963 -17.65 -39.60 -58.73
N LYS A 964 -18.00 -38.35 -58.35
CA LYS A 964 -19.39 -37.84 -58.40
C LYS A 964 -19.48 -36.35 -58.77
N TYR A 965 -18.95 -35.97 -59.93
CA TYR A 965 -19.23 -34.68 -60.57
C TYR A 965 -19.93 -34.89 -61.92
N ASP A 966 -20.62 -33.87 -62.42
CA ASP A 966 -21.30 -33.94 -63.72
C ASP A 966 -20.29 -33.78 -64.87
N VAL A 967 -19.88 -34.91 -65.45
CA VAL A 967 -18.95 -34.97 -66.58
C VAL A 967 -19.52 -34.29 -67.83
N HIS A 968 -20.84 -34.41 -68.06
CA HIS A 968 -21.49 -33.89 -69.26
C HIS A 968 -21.62 -32.37 -69.21
N ALA A 969 -22.16 -31.83 -68.12
CA ALA A 969 -22.27 -30.37 -67.93
C ALA A 969 -20.89 -29.69 -67.86
N LEU A 970 -19.89 -30.34 -67.27
CA LEU A 970 -18.51 -29.85 -67.28
C LEU A 970 -17.94 -29.79 -68.71
N ARG A 971 -18.21 -30.81 -69.53
CA ARG A 971 -17.78 -30.84 -70.93
C ARG A 971 -18.48 -29.80 -71.81
N GLU A 972 -19.79 -29.61 -71.67
CA GLU A 972 -20.53 -28.56 -72.38
C GLU A 972 -19.94 -27.17 -72.12
N ARG A 973 -19.53 -26.91 -70.87
CA ARG A 973 -18.86 -25.65 -70.48
C ARG A 973 -17.43 -25.51 -71.03
N LEU A 974 -16.71 -26.61 -71.22
CA LEU A 974 -15.32 -26.63 -71.70
C LEU A 974 -15.19 -26.71 -73.24
N ALA A 975 -16.21 -27.19 -73.94
CA ALA A 975 -16.20 -27.38 -75.39
C ALA A 975 -15.72 -26.16 -76.23
N PRO A 976 -15.99 -24.89 -75.86
CA PRO A 976 -15.47 -23.74 -76.61
C PRO A 976 -13.95 -23.50 -76.48
N TYR A 977 -13.28 -24.23 -75.59
CA TYR A 977 -11.85 -24.10 -75.23
C TYR A 977 -11.11 -25.45 -75.31
N SER A 978 -11.61 -26.37 -76.15
CA SER A 978 -11.06 -27.73 -76.31
C SER A 978 -9.58 -27.77 -76.71
N ASN A 979 -9.11 -26.71 -77.37
CA ASN A 979 -7.75 -26.59 -77.91
C ASN A 979 -6.80 -25.99 -76.87
N GLU A 980 -7.30 -25.09 -76.03
CA GLU A 980 -6.55 -24.50 -74.92
C GLU A 980 -6.47 -25.43 -73.69
N LEU A 981 -7.47 -26.30 -73.46
CA LEU A 981 -7.62 -27.14 -72.26
C LEU A 981 -7.57 -28.65 -72.58
N VAL A 982 -6.53 -29.08 -73.30
CA VAL A 982 -6.35 -30.47 -73.78
C VAL A 982 -6.28 -31.52 -72.64
N PRO A 983 -5.50 -31.34 -71.54
CA PRO A 983 -5.46 -32.27 -70.41
C PRO A 983 -6.83 -32.47 -69.76
N GLU A 984 -7.61 -31.40 -69.58
CA GLU A 984 -8.97 -31.45 -69.06
C GLU A 984 -9.88 -32.28 -69.98
N MET A 985 -9.78 -32.09 -71.29
CA MET A 985 -10.56 -32.85 -72.28
C MET A 985 -10.17 -34.34 -72.34
N ILE A 986 -8.88 -34.68 -72.19
CA ILE A 986 -8.41 -36.09 -72.10
C ILE A 986 -9.09 -36.81 -70.93
N ILE A 987 -9.13 -36.17 -69.75
CA ILE A 987 -9.74 -36.74 -68.53
C ILE A 987 -11.25 -36.96 -68.73
N LEU A 988 -11.94 -35.98 -69.33
CA LEU A 988 -13.40 -36.07 -69.56
C LEU A 988 -13.74 -37.12 -70.61
N ASN A 989 -13.04 -37.16 -71.75
CA ASN A 989 -13.24 -38.18 -72.78
C ASN A 989 -13.03 -39.59 -72.21
N GLY A 990 -11.98 -39.82 -71.40
CA GLY A 990 -11.74 -41.11 -70.75
C GLY A 990 -12.84 -41.53 -69.76
N ARG A 991 -13.46 -40.58 -69.06
CA ARG A 991 -14.57 -40.82 -68.12
C ARG A 991 -15.92 -41.08 -68.80
N GLU A 992 -16.11 -40.57 -70.01
CA GLU A 992 -17.25 -40.93 -70.87
C GLU A 992 -17.07 -42.27 -71.62
N GLY A 993 -15.92 -42.96 -71.44
CA GLY A 993 -15.57 -44.15 -72.23
C GLY A 993 -15.13 -43.85 -73.66
N LYS A 994 -14.93 -42.58 -74.02
CA LYS A 994 -14.46 -42.12 -75.34
C LYS A 994 -12.94 -42.19 -75.42
N HIS A 995 -12.42 -43.40 -75.22
CA HIS A 995 -10.99 -43.66 -75.08
C HIS A 995 -10.21 -43.34 -76.36
N GLU A 996 -10.81 -43.49 -77.54
CA GLU A 996 -10.23 -43.16 -78.86
C GLU A 996 -9.75 -41.70 -78.88
N GLU A 997 -10.67 -40.75 -78.66
CA GLU A 997 -10.38 -39.30 -78.65
C GLU A 997 -9.47 -38.91 -77.47
N ALA A 998 -9.48 -39.64 -76.37
CA ALA A 998 -8.56 -39.41 -75.25
C ALA A 998 -7.11 -39.83 -75.58
N LEU A 999 -6.93 -40.97 -76.26
CA LEU A 999 -5.62 -41.42 -76.74
C LEU A 999 -5.10 -40.50 -77.85
N ARG A 1000 -5.96 -40.14 -78.81
CA ARG A 1000 -5.69 -39.16 -79.87
C ARG A 1000 -5.21 -37.79 -79.36
N LEU A 1001 -5.82 -37.30 -78.28
CA LEU A 1001 -5.38 -36.07 -77.61
C LEU A 1001 -4.08 -36.26 -76.79
N LEU A 1002 -3.75 -37.47 -76.33
CA LEU A 1002 -2.44 -37.74 -75.70
C LEU A 1002 -1.32 -37.82 -76.74
N THR A 1003 -1.55 -38.48 -77.88
CA THR A 1003 -0.57 -38.64 -78.97
C THR A 1003 -0.39 -37.35 -79.77
N HIS A 1004 -1.45 -36.82 -80.38
CA HIS A 1004 -1.38 -35.67 -81.28
C HIS A 1004 -1.62 -34.33 -80.55
N GLY A 1005 -2.33 -34.35 -79.42
CA GLY A 1005 -2.61 -33.15 -78.61
C GLY A 1005 -1.46 -32.77 -77.66
N LEU A 1006 -0.88 -33.73 -76.94
CA LEU A 1006 0.23 -33.47 -76.01
C LEU A 1006 1.60 -34.00 -76.48
N GLY A 1007 1.66 -35.08 -77.28
CA GLY A 1007 2.93 -35.75 -77.58
C GLY A 1007 3.50 -36.50 -76.37
N ASP A 1008 2.61 -37.06 -75.53
CA ASP A 1008 2.93 -37.77 -74.29
C ASP A 1008 2.68 -39.28 -74.44
N TYR A 1009 3.54 -39.93 -75.22
CA TYR A 1009 3.42 -41.37 -75.57
C TYR A 1009 3.51 -42.28 -74.33
N ASP A 1010 4.39 -41.97 -73.38
CA ASP A 1010 4.51 -42.72 -72.11
C ASP A 1010 3.21 -42.63 -71.30
N THR A 1011 2.57 -41.46 -71.23
CA THR A 1011 1.27 -41.31 -70.56
C THR A 1011 0.14 -41.99 -71.35
N ALA A 1012 0.21 -42.04 -72.69
CA ALA A 1012 -0.73 -42.80 -73.51
C ALA A 1012 -0.61 -44.33 -73.31
N ILE A 1013 0.61 -44.84 -73.14
CA ILE A 1013 0.88 -46.24 -72.76
C ILE A 1013 0.35 -46.51 -71.33
N HIS A 1014 0.61 -45.61 -70.38
CA HIS A 1014 0.06 -45.73 -69.03
C HIS A 1014 -1.47 -45.63 -68.97
N TYR A 1015 -2.09 -44.86 -69.86
CA TYR A 1015 -3.54 -44.80 -70.05
C TYR A 1015 -4.10 -46.18 -70.44
N CYS A 1016 -3.47 -46.85 -71.42
CA CYS A 1016 -3.89 -48.19 -71.86
C CYS A 1016 -3.79 -49.24 -70.73
N LEU A 1017 -2.72 -49.18 -69.94
CA LEU A 1017 -2.52 -50.09 -68.79
C LEU A 1017 -3.53 -49.84 -67.65
N ARG A 1018 -4.01 -48.60 -67.45
CA ARG A 1018 -4.88 -48.19 -66.33
C ARG A 1018 -6.34 -47.89 -66.70
N GLY A 1019 -6.75 -48.13 -67.95
CA GLY A 1019 -8.12 -47.87 -68.41
C GLY A 1019 -8.51 -46.39 -68.36
N GLY A 1020 -7.54 -45.49 -68.56
CA GLY A 1020 -7.74 -44.04 -68.40
C GLY A 1020 -7.92 -43.53 -66.97
N SER A 1021 -7.80 -44.39 -65.95
CA SER A 1021 -7.93 -43.96 -64.55
C SER A 1021 -6.63 -43.35 -64.00
N SER A 1022 -6.74 -42.22 -63.26
CA SER A 1022 -5.64 -41.55 -62.55
C SER A 1022 -4.41 -41.20 -63.42
N ILE A 1023 -4.65 -40.41 -64.47
CA ILE A 1023 -3.62 -39.93 -65.42
C ILE A 1023 -2.83 -38.74 -64.85
N PHE A 1024 -3.53 -37.72 -64.32
CA PHE A 1024 -2.96 -36.43 -63.88
C PHE A 1024 -2.96 -36.27 -62.35
N HIS A 1025 -2.66 -37.35 -61.61
CA HIS A 1025 -2.56 -37.30 -60.15
C HIS A 1025 -1.09 -37.47 -59.71
N PRO A 1026 -0.54 -36.57 -58.87
CA PRO A 1026 0.83 -36.74 -58.35
C PRO A 1026 0.97 -38.08 -57.63
N SER A 1027 2.04 -38.80 -57.96
CA SER A 1027 2.25 -40.22 -57.67
C SER A 1027 2.72 -40.48 -56.23
N ALA A 1028 1.89 -40.10 -55.25
CA ALA A 1028 2.14 -40.35 -53.84
C ALA A 1028 0.83 -40.74 -53.11
N ARG A 1029 0.78 -42.00 -52.63
CA ARG A 1029 -0.33 -42.64 -51.89
C ARG A 1029 -1.58 -42.98 -52.72
N PHE A 1030 -1.61 -44.19 -53.28
CA PHE A 1030 -2.85 -44.90 -53.57
C PHE A 1030 -2.88 -46.24 -52.81
N GLY A 1031 -4.08 -46.66 -52.39
CA GLY A 1031 -4.34 -47.98 -51.83
C GLY A 1031 -4.47 -49.05 -52.92
N ALA A 1032 -4.66 -50.30 -52.53
CA ALA A 1032 -4.67 -51.45 -53.45
C ALA A 1032 -6.00 -51.64 -54.23
N ASP A 1033 -6.97 -50.75 -54.06
CA ASP A 1033 -8.38 -50.96 -54.43
C ASP A 1033 -8.76 -50.31 -55.78
N GLN A 1034 -7.85 -50.27 -56.76
CA GLN A 1034 -8.23 -50.00 -58.16
C GLN A 1034 -8.39 -51.32 -58.91
N GLU A 1035 -9.60 -51.58 -59.41
CA GLU A 1035 -9.82 -52.61 -60.43
C GLU A 1035 -9.05 -52.22 -61.70
N LEU A 1036 -8.05 -53.03 -62.04
CA LEU A 1036 -7.31 -52.88 -63.30
C LEU A 1036 -8.20 -53.35 -64.45
N PRO A 1037 -8.17 -52.68 -65.62
CA PRO A 1037 -8.91 -53.13 -66.80
C PRO A 1037 -8.51 -54.56 -67.19
N SER A 1038 -9.47 -55.32 -67.72
CA SER A 1038 -9.20 -56.68 -68.19
C SER A 1038 -8.17 -56.69 -69.33
N HIS A 1039 -7.50 -57.82 -69.54
CA HIS A 1039 -6.54 -57.96 -70.63
C HIS A 1039 -7.18 -57.72 -72.01
N GLU A 1040 -8.48 -58.00 -72.17
CA GLU A 1040 -9.22 -57.68 -73.40
C GLU A 1040 -9.43 -56.17 -73.58
N GLU A 1041 -9.72 -55.43 -72.51
CA GLU A 1041 -9.86 -53.98 -72.55
C GLU A 1041 -8.49 -53.30 -72.75
N GLN A 1042 -7.45 -53.76 -72.07
CA GLN A 1042 -6.08 -53.31 -72.33
C GLN A 1042 -5.68 -53.56 -73.79
N SER A 1043 -5.94 -54.76 -74.33
CA SER A 1043 -5.67 -55.07 -75.75
C SER A 1043 -6.44 -54.16 -76.70
N LYS A 1044 -7.73 -53.90 -76.45
CA LYS A 1044 -8.51 -52.92 -77.21
C LYS A 1044 -7.84 -51.54 -77.15
N LEU A 1045 -7.50 -51.02 -75.97
CA LEU A 1045 -6.87 -49.71 -75.82
C LEU A 1045 -5.50 -49.64 -76.54
N PHE A 1046 -4.67 -50.68 -76.42
CA PHE A 1046 -3.39 -50.76 -77.12
C PHE A 1046 -3.56 -50.80 -78.66
N ASN A 1047 -4.59 -51.46 -79.19
CA ASN A 1047 -4.88 -51.45 -80.62
C ASN A 1047 -5.28 -50.05 -81.13
N HIS A 1048 -6.03 -49.26 -80.34
CA HIS A 1048 -6.35 -47.87 -80.70
C HIS A 1048 -5.12 -46.96 -80.57
N LEU A 1049 -4.27 -47.17 -79.56
CA LEU A 1049 -2.99 -46.47 -79.44
C LEU A 1049 -2.09 -46.76 -80.64
N LEU A 1050 -2.06 -48.01 -81.13
CA LEU A 1050 -1.31 -48.42 -82.31
C LEU A 1050 -1.84 -47.73 -83.59
N SER A 1051 -3.17 -47.62 -83.77
CA SER A 1051 -3.71 -46.90 -84.93
C SER A 1051 -3.40 -45.41 -84.91
N GLU A 1052 -3.44 -44.75 -83.75
CA GLU A 1052 -3.01 -43.35 -83.62
C GLU A 1052 -1.48 -43.19 -83.84
N PHE A 1053 -0.67 -44.16 -83.39
CA PHE A 1053 0.77 -44.16 -83.61
C PHE A 1053 1.12 -44.21 -85.11
N PHE A 1054 0.43 -45.02 -85.91
CA PHE A 1054 0.60 -45.01 -87.38
C PHE A 1054 0.22 -43.67 -88.05
N MET A 1055 -0.53 -42.80 -87.37
CA MET A 1055 -0.95 -41.47 -87.84
C MET A 1055 -0.03 -40.32 -87.39
N ILE A 1056 1.05 -40.58 -86.62
CA ILE A 1056 2.02 -39.56 -86.19
C ILE A 1056 2.63 -38.84 -87.40
N GLU A 1057 2.64 -37.51 -87.41
CA GLU A 1057 3.00 -36.72 -88.60
C GLU A 1057 4.47 -36.85 -89.03
N ASP A 1058 5.43 -36.83 -88.08
CA ASP A 1058 6.85 -37.07 -88.38
C ASP A 1058 7.08 -38.57 -88.68
N PRO A 1059 7.56 -38.95 -89.88
CA PRO A 1059 7.81 -40.34 -90.22
C PRO A 1059 8.89 -41.00 -89.33
N ASN A 1060 9.87 -40.25 -88.81
CA ASN A 1060 10.92 -40.81 -87.96
C ASN A 1060 10.38 -41.15 -86.57
N GLU A 1061 9.61 -40.23 -85.98
CA GLU A 1061 8.96 -40.42 -84.68
C GLU A 1061 7.89 -41.52 -84.76
N ARG A 1062 7.11 -41.57 -85.85
CA ARG A 1062 6.19 -42.66 -86.18
C ARG A 1062 6.89 -44.02 -86.17
N LEU A 1063 8.00 -44.15 -86.89
CA LEU A 1063 8.77 -45.40 -86.97
C LEU A 1063 9.31 -45.81 -85.60
N GLU A 1064 9.95 -44.89 -84.88
CA GLU A 1064 10.58 -45.18 -83.58
C GLU A 1064 9.54 -45.58 -82.52
N ARG A 1065 8.48 -44.78 -82.33
CA ARG A 1065 7.50 -45.00 -81.27
C ARG A 1065 6.63 -46.22 -81.55
N THR A 1066 6.31 -46.51 -82.81
CA THR A 1066 5.56 -47.73 -83.17
C THR A 1066 6.40 -48.99 -83.00
N ALA A 1067 7.69 -48.95 -83.37
CA ALA A 1067 8.60 -50.08 -83.12
C ALA A 1067 8.77 -50.34 -81.62
N GLU A 1068 8.97 -49.30 -80.80
CA GLU A 1068 9.06 -49.44 -79.33
C GLU A 1068 7.77 -50.04 -78.75
N LEU A 1069 6.60 -49.52 -79.15
CA LEU A 1069 5.31 -49.99 -78.67
C LEU A 1069 5.11 -51.49 -78.98
N LEU A 1070 5.39 -51.90 -80.22
CA LEU A 1070 5.23 -53.28 -80.66
C LEU A 1070 6.23 -54.23 -79.98
N GLU A 1071 7.51 -53.88 -79.85
CA GLU A 1071 8.48 -54.73 -79.16
C GLU A 1071 8.12 -54.88 -77.67
N ARG A 1072 7.98 -53.75 -76.96
CA ARG A 1072 7.84 -53.68 -75.50
C ARG A 1072 6.48 -54.16 -75.00
N TYR A 1073 5.42 -53.95 -75.76
CA TYR A 1073 4.04 -54.34 -75.42
C TYR A 1073 3.47 -55.42 -76.35
N SER A 1074 4.34 -56.20 -76.99
CA SER A 1074 4.04 -57.40 -77.79
C SER A 1074 3.02 -58.37 -77.20
N GLY A 1075 2.87 -58.43 -75.87
CA GLY A 1075 1.89 -59.26 -75.17
C GLY A 1075 0.42 -58.86 -75.40
N TRP A 1076 0.12 -57.58 -75.67
CA TRP A 1076 -1.26 -57.08 -75.77
C TRP A 1076 -1.82 -57.08 -77.20
N PHE A 1077 -0.98 -57.36 -78.21
CA PHE A 1077 -1.34 -57.37 -79.62
C PHE A 1077 -1.58 -58.80 -80.16
N ASP A 1078 -2.40 -58.90 -81.21
CA ASP A 1078 -2.44 -60.07 -82.10
C ASP A 1078 -1.37 -59.95 -83.20
N LEU A 1079 -0.78 -61.09 -83.57
CA LEU A 1079 0.29 -61.15 -84.57
C LEU A 1079 -0.23 -60.88 -85.98
N LEU A 1080 -1.42 -61.35 -86.34
CA LEU A 1080 -1.97 -61.17 -87.69
C LEU A 1080 -2.46 -59.74 -87.86
N ALA A 1081 -3.26 -59.23 -86.90
CA ALA A 1081 -3.75 -57.85 -86.94
C ALA A 1081 -2.63 -56.79 -87.01
N VAL A 1082 -1.48 -57.02 -86.36
CA VAL A 1082 -0.31 -56.11 -86.50
C VAL A 1082 0.33 -56.23 -87.89
N LEU A 1083 0.49 -57.45 -88.42
CA LEU A 1083 1.09 -57.64 -89.75
C LEU A 1083 0.23 -57.06 -90.88
N ASP A 1084 -1.09 -57.06 -90.74
CA ASP A 1084 -2.02 -56.41 -91.70
C ASP A 1084 -2.02 -54.87 -91.61
N LEU A 1085 -1.42 -54.29 -90.55
CA LEU A 1085 -1.32 -52.83 -90.32
C LEU A 1085 0.07 -52.25 -90.59
N VAL A 1086 1.14 -53.07 -90.55
CA VAL A 1086 2.51 -52.62 -90.85
C VAL A 1086 2.66 -52.35 -92.36
N PRO A 1087 3.12 -51.15 -92.78
CA PRO A 1087 3.34 -50.83 -94.19
C PRO A 1087 4.43 -51.69 -94.87
N ASP A 1088 4.22 -52.03 -96.15
CA ASP A 1088 5.15 -52.80 -96.99
C ASP A 1088 6.56 -52.18 -97.12
N ASP A 1089 6.72 -50.88 -96.86
CA ASP A 1089 8.01 -50.18 -96.90
C ASP A 1089 8.87 -50.36 -95.63
N TRP A 1090 8.34 -50.98 -94.57
CA TRP A 1090 9.07 -51.19 -93.32
C TRP A 1090 10.03 -52.38 -93.41
N SER A 1091 11.27 -52.21 -92.93
CA SER A 1091 12.22 -53.32 -92.87
C SER A 1091 11.83 -54.32 -91.77
N VAL A 1092 12.03 -55.61 -92.05
CA VAL A 1092 11.76 -56.70 -91.08
C VAL A 1092 12.58 -56.55 -89.80
N GLU A 1093 13.71 -55.82 -89.84
CA GLU A 1093 14.53 -55.51 -88.67
C GLU A 1093 13.78 -54.63 -87.66
N LEU A 1094 12.99 -53.64 -88.10
CA LEU A 1094 12.22 -52.74 -87.21
C LEU A 1094 11.14 -53.47 -86.41
N VAL A 1095 10.54 -54.52 -86.99
CA VAL A 1095 9.48 -55.32 -86.36
C VAL A 1095 10.05 -56.63 -85.75
N SER A 1096 11.36 -56.84 -85.85
CA SER A 1096 12.01 -58.11 -85.45
C SER A 1096 11.85 -58.42 -83.96
N GLY A 1097 11.88 -57.41 -83.08
CA GLY A 1097 11.63 -57.56 -81.64
C GLY A 1097 10.23 -58.11 -81.36
N PHE A 1098 9.20 -57.48 -81.92
CA PHE A 1098 7.81 -57.96 -81.84
C PHE A 1098 7.66 -59.40 -82.36
N LEU A 1099 8.19 -59.68 -83.56
CA LEU A 1099 8.10 -61.02 -84.17
C LEU A 1099 8.80 -62.09 -83.31
N VAL A 1100 10.00 -61.81 -82.80
CA VAL A 1100 10.72 -62.74 -81.92
C VAL A 1100 9.95 -62.98 -80.62
N HIS A 1101 9.33 -61.96 -80.04
CA HIS A 1101 8.49 -62.12 -78.85
C HIS A 1101 7.18 -62.87 -79.13
N ALA A 1102 6.50 -62.58 -80.23
CA ALA A 1102 5.28 -63.27 -80.65
C ALA A 1102 5.52 -64.75 -80.98
N PHE A 1103 6.58 -65.08 -81.73
CA PHE A 1103 6.94 -66.47 -82.01
C PHE A 1103 7.38 -67.23 -80.73
N ARG A 1104 8.10 -66.57 -79.80
CA ARG A 1104 8.40 -67.17 -78.48
C ARG A 1104 7.13 -67.45 -77.68
N ARG A 1105 6.14 -66.53 -77.69
CA ARG A 1105 4.81 -66.76 -77.08
C ARG A 1105 4.11 -67.96 -77.69
N LEU A 1106 3.95 -68.01 -79.02
CA LEU A 1106 3.26 -69.10 -79.72
C LEU A 1106 3.95 -70.47 -79.52
N VAL A 1107 5.29 -70.51 -79.51
CA VAL A 1107 6.05 -71.74 -79.20
C VAL A 1107 5.87 -72.15 -77.74
N ARG A 1108 5.84 -71.19 -76.80
CA ARG A 1108 5.57 -71.45 -75.38
C ARG A 1108 4.15 -71.99 -75.17
N GLU A 1109 3.13 -71.35 -75.73
CA GLU A 1109 1.72 -71.77 -75.65
C GLU A 1109 1.52 -73.15 -76.27
N LYS A 1110 2.16 -73.45 -77.40
CA LYS A 1110 2.20 -74.80 -77.99
C LYS A 1110 2.81 -75.84 -77.03
N ASN A 1111 3.90 -75.50 -76.35
CA ASN A 1111 4.55 -76.42 -75.42
C ASN A 1111 3.73 -76.60 -74.13
N GLU A 1112 3.16 -75.52 -73.59
CA GLU A 1112 2.29 -75.56 -72.42
C GLU A 1112 0.98 -76.31 -72.72
N THR A 1113 0.34 -76.11 -73.88
CA THR A 1113 -0.84 -76.90 -74.28
C THR A 1113 -0.51 -78.38 -74.52
N VAL A 1114 0.69 -78.72 -75.00
CA VAL A 1114 1.16 -80.12 -75.07
C VAL A 1114 1.34 -80.72 -73.67
N ILE A 1115 1.91 -79.97 -72.72
CA ILE A 1115 2.07 -80.40 -71.31
C ILE A 1115 0.71 -80.55 -70.63
N VAL A 1116 -0.20 -79.58 -70.78
CA VAL A 1116 -1.57 -79.64 -70.24
C VAL A 1116 -2.33 -80.82 -70.85
N LYS A 1117 -2.23 -81.06 -72.17
CA LYS A 1117 -2.81 -82.24 -72.81
C LYS A 1117 -2.26 -83.56 -72.24
N ALA A 1118 -0.96 -83.62 -71.95
CA ALA A 1118 -0.34 -84.79 -71.31
C ALA A 1118 -0.81 -84.97 -69.84
N LEU A 1119 -0.91 -83.89 -69.07
CA LEU A 1119 -1.40 -83.90 -67.69
C LEU A 1119 -2.88 -84.27 -67.60
N CYS A 1120 -3.74 -83.71 -68.47
CA CYS A 1120 -5.15 -84.09 -68.58
C CYS A 1120 -5.30 -85.56 -69.01
N SER A 1121 -4.45 -86.05 -69.92
CA SER A 1121 -4.40 -87.48 -70.27
C SER A 1121 -4.03 -88.36 -69.07
N ALA A 1122 -3.03 -87.95 -68.28
CA ALA A 1122 -2.61 -88.66 -67.07
C ALA A 1122 -3.68 -88.61 -65.96
N GLN A 1123 -4.36 -87.48 -65.77
CA GLN A 1123 -5.50 -87.37 -64.84
C GLN A 1123 -6.68 -88.23 -65.31
N ASN A 1124 -6.99 -88.26 -66.61
CA ASN A 1124 -8.02 -89.14 -67.17
C ASN A 1124 -7.65 -90.61 -66.94
N LEU A 1125 -6.39 -91.01 -67.18
CA LEU A 1125 -5.90 -92.35 -66.86
C LEU A 1125 -6.06 -92.67 -65.36
N GLN A 1126 -5.66 -91.77 -64.47
CA GLN A 1126 -5.83 -91.93 -63.02
C GLN A 1126 -7.30 -92.02 -62.60
N LYS A 1127 -8.20 -91.28 -63.25
CA LYS A 1127 -9.65 -91.36 -63.01
C LYS A 1127 -10.26 -92.65 -63.54
N ASN A 1128 -9.78 -93.18 -64.66
CA ASN A 1128 -10.19 -94.49 -65.16
C ASN A 1128 -9.69 -95.62 -64.25
N VAL A 1129 -8.46 -95.53 -63.71
CA VAL A 1129 -7.98 -96.48 -62.68
C VAL A 1129 -8.85 -96.39 -61.41
N GLN A 1130 -9.11 -95.18 -60.89
CA GLN A 1130 -10.02 -94.99 -59.74
C GLN A 1130 -11.47 -95.44 -60.00
N ALA A 1131 -11.90 -95.48 -61.26
CA ALA A 1131 -13.19 -96.04 -61.64
C ALA A 1131 -13.15 -97.58 -61.68
N ILE A 1132 -12.09 -98.18 -62.23
CA ILE A 1132 -11.87 -99.64 -62.25
C ILE A 1132 -11.75 -100.17 -60.81
N GLU A 1133 -10.92 -99.56 -59.97
CA GLU A 1133 -10.78 -99.92 -58.54
C GLU A 1133 -12.13 -99.89 -57.79
N LYS A 1134 -13.01 -98.94 -58.13
CA LYS A 1134 -14.36 -98.86 -57.56
C LYS A 1134 -15.34 -99.88 -58.14
N ILE A 1135 -15.21 -100.23 -59.42
CA ILE A 1135 -16.03 -101.27 -60.07
C ILE A 1135 -15.64 -102.65 -59.52
N GLU A 1136 -14.34 -102.95 -59.38
CA GLU A 1136 -13.84 -104.16 -58.73
C GLU A 1136 -14.25 -104.21 -57.25
N GLY A 1137 -14.13 -103.08 -56.54
CA GLY A 1137 -14.51 -102.96 -55.13
C GLY A 1137 -16.02 -103.05 -54.83
N LEU A 1138 -16.89 -102.93 -55.85
CA LEU A 1138 -18.34 -103.20 -55.73
C LEU A 1138 -18.68 -104.69 -55.83
N GLY A 1139 -17.77 -105.52 -56.36
CA GLY A 1139 -17.99 -106.94 -56.59
C GLY A 1139 -18.91 -107.25 -57.78
N PRO A 1140 -18.99 -108.53 -58.20
CA PRO A 1140 -19.82 -108.94 -59.33
C PRO A 1140 -21.31 -108.90 -58.96
N VAL A 1141 -22.04 -107.93 -59.50
CA VAL A 1141 -23.50 -107.83 -59.35
C VAL A 1141 -24.18 -108.83 -60.29
N LEU A 1142 -24.97 -109.75 -59.72
CA LEU A 1142 -25.84 -110.62 -60.49
C LEU A 1142 -27.01 -109.81 -61.08
N GLN A 1143 -26.99 -109.63 -62.39
CA GLN A 1143 -28.06 -108.96 -63.14
C GLN A 1143 -29.28 -109.88 -63.21
N VAL A 1144 -30.26 -109.64 -62.33
CA VAL A 1144 -31.61 -110.24 -62.43
C VAL A 1144 -32.45 -109.32 -63.32
N GLU A 1145 -32.86 -109.84 -64.47
CA GLU A 1145 -33.80 -109.16 -65.36
C GLU A 1145 -35.22 -109.24 -64.78
N ASP A 1146 -35.93 -108.12 -64.74
CA ASP A 1146 -37.40 -108.13 -64.68
C ASP A 1146 -37.94 -106.92 -65.47
N MET A 1147 -38.95 -107.15 -66.30
CA MET A 1147 -39.32 -106.24 -67.41
C MET A 1147 -40.46 -105.28 -67.05
N THR A 1148 -40.29 -103.99 -67.41
CA THR A 1148 -41.25 -103.13 -68.15
C THR A 1148 -40.53 -101.78 -68.40
N ASP A 1149 -40.22 -101.37 -69.63
CA ASP A 1149 -41.11 -100.82 -70.69
C ASP A 1149 -41.91 -99.55 -70.29
N ALA A 1150 -42.04 -98.51 -71.12
CA ALA A 1150 -41.32 -98.08 -72.34
C ALA A 1150 -41.80 -96.67 -72.77
N ALA A 1151 -40.98 -95.95 -73.58
CA ALA A 1151 -41.35 -94.77 -74.41
C ALA A 1151 -41.85 -93.49 -73.67
N ALA A 1152 -41.80 -92.26 -74.21
CA ALA A 1152 -41.04 -91.64 -75.31
C ALA A 1152 -40.79 -90.16 -74.88
N VAL A 1153 -39.64 -89.51 -75.10
CA VAL A 1153 -38.90 -89.20 -76.34
C VAL A 1153 -39.63 -88.17 -77.22
N GLY A 1154 -38.91 -87.08 -77.53
CA GLY A 1154 -39.31 -85.89 -78.29
C GLY A 1154 -38.16 -84.89 -78.28
#